data_AF-A0A9D7XTJ9-F1
#
_entry.id   AF-A0A9D7XTJ9-F1
#
_cell.length_a   1.000
_cell.length_b   1.000
_cell.length_c   1.000
_cell.angle_alpha   90.00
_cell.angle_beta   90.00
_cell.angle_gamma   90.00
#
_symmetry.space_group_name_H-M   'P 1'
#
loop_
_entity.id
_entity.type
_entity.pdbx_description
1 polymer ?
#
loop_
_entity_poly.entity_id
_entity_poly.type
_entity_poly.pdbx_seq_one_letter_code
_entity_poly.pdbx_strand_id
1 'polypeptide(L)'
;MLYYPFPGDNSADDGWNRHRSNRHYYRQSLQCHRRSQHGARHAYHNQPCSGHLHLGDLPAQPWGQPPHHQWPATGSPAIINADNLPSGVIFNVTADYVTISNITLHNARTHGIAIQSGADSGRIEACTFANPSSPAPTSAIDGHGCANWTVTGNNISGITGTTATAEPAIHFHGGASGTEITNNLIYNCDRAIGLGSEPVAIDPAISSLITGTRYYLDANHGDDTATGTAGDPWKTLAKAQAVVQGGDAVILGNGNYGKFSDTNASRTAFCIYMAAPGALPEFTEINLNYGGRNGAAYLLFYRIYIHSLPVVQDLGVDPQDPKATGTTYKKTSNPISIESATHVWIAGCRIAGQSKYLTGGININRSQHIKINQCHIHDASVGVSFSNSQFLEFTGNHIHKIAASAFQSGYMTLTADVLIEANHAHDANWNINDDFCPRAPIGQIYHGSGVAIRGNRYIIRNNIFHDGFPTAGIAMYNDTNTAFSDIRIENNILYDIRAYCALRLDKLLENIYVRNNLIVGHAHGSGTSYYDGGVSLSSLAVGATGNVLNFDNNIVVGTTDFGAYWGQVSQRNNIFYCARSNTSILDQATVGGGSMVLTATSLTSLRFENEFFSNITNHSQFTWDSISQTGHHQLIDWSLSLSSPAIGFGDSSLQPPDGIGGIDADGFIFTGAPRSLVNHNAGPSS
;
A
#
# COMPACT_ATOMS: atom_id res chain seq x y z
N MET A 1 21.26 -62.32 -33.92
CA MET A 1 20.57 -63.53 -33.40
C MET A 1 19.08 -63.17 -33.34
N LEU A 2 18.32 -63.41 -34.43
CA LEU A 2 17.49 -64.62 -34.69
C LEU A 2 16.37 -64.73 -33.63
N TYR A 3 15.05 -64.66 -33.87
CA TYR A 3 14.21 -64.92 -35.05
C TYR A 3 12.77 -64.35 -34.82
N TYR A 4 12.09 -63.92 -35.89
CA TYR A 4 10.61 -63.81 -36.04
C TYR A 4 10.13 -65.09 -36.78
N PRO A 5 8.85 -65.57 -36.73
CA PRO A 5 7.76 -64.93 -37.50
C PRO A 5 6.28 -65.12 -37.01
N PHE A 6 5.41 -64.33 -37.67
CA PHE A 6 3.92 -64.31 -37.82
C PHE A 6 3.27 -65.62 -38.35
N PRO A 7 1.96 -65.74 -38.77
CA PRO A 7 0.81 -64.79 -38.84
C PRO A 7 -0.58 -65.37 -38.42
N GLY A 8 -1.64 -64.54 -38.47
CA GLY A 8 -3.04 -65.01 -38.54
C GLY A 8 -4.06 -63.87 -38.71
N ASP A 9 -4.89 -63.97 -39.73
CA ASP A 9 -5.60 -62.90 -40.46
C ASP A 9 -7.14 -62.97 -40.28
N ASN A 10 -7.81 -61.83 -40.52
CA ASN A 10 -9.22 -61.59 -40.94
C ASN A 10 -10.44 -62.27 -40.27
N SER A 11 -11.41 -61.45 -39.82
CA SER A 11 -12.75 -61.35 -40.46
C SER A 11 -13.66 -60.31 -39.77
N ALA A 12 -14.52 -59.71 -40.60
CA ALA A 12 -15.52 -58.71 -40.27
C ALA A 12 -16.89 -59.32 -39.89
N ASP A 13 -17.77 -58.42 -39.44
CA ASP A 13 -19.25 -58.47 -39.39
C ASP A 13 -20.01 -58.96 -38.14
N ASP A 14 -20.80 -58.00 -37.64
CA ASP A 14 -22.16 -58.01 -37.14
C ASP A 14 -22.61 -58.90 -35.98
N GLY A 15 -23.19 -58.25 -34.96
CA GLY A 15 -24.02 -58.93 -33.97
C GLY A 15 -24.37 -58.10 -32.74
N TRP A 16 -25.36 -57.22 -32.87
CA TRP A 16 -26.12 -56.68 -31.75
C TRP A 16 -26.55 -57.79 -30.76
N ASN A 17 -26.19 -57.69 -29.47
CA ASN A 17 -27.17 -57.77 -28.40
C ASN A 17 -26.65 -57.34 -27.03
N ARG A 18 -27.51 -56.59 -26.35
CA ARG A 18 -27.31 -55.94 -25.04
C ARG A 18 -27.27 -56.98 -23.93
N HIS A 19 -26.29 -56.90 -23.03
CA HIS A 19 -26.49 -57.23 -21.61
C HIS A 19 -25.75 -56.23 -20.72
N ARG A 20 -26.55 -55.58 -19.87
CA ARG A 20 -26.14 -54.61 -18.86
C ARG A 20 -25.28 -55.29 -17.80
N SER A 21 -24.13 -54.70 -17.45
CA SER A 21 -23.54 -54.86 -16.12
C SER A 21 -23.47 -53.49 -15.46
N ASN A 22 -24.15 -53.37 -14.31
CA ASN A 22 -24.19 -52.17 -13.48
C ASN A 22 -22.80 -51.95 -12.85
N ARG A 23 -22.18 -50.80 -13.12
CA ARG A 23 -21.19 -50.20 -12.22
C ARG A 23 -21.77 -48.89 -11.70
N HIS A 24 -22.02 -48.83 -10.39
CA HIS A 24 -22.38 -47.60 -9.70
C HIS A 24 -21.11 -46.77 -9.49
N TYR A 25 -21.09 -45.55 -10.00
CA TYR A 25 -20.04 -44.56 -9.76
C TYR A 25 -20.58 -43.53 -8.74
N TYR A 26 -19.85 -43.30 -7.65
CA TYR A 26 -20.10 -42.19 -6.73
C TYR A 26 -19.21 -41.01 -7.11
N ARG A 27 -19.82 -39.94 -7.61
CA ARG A 27 -19.22 -38.60 -7.73
C ARG A 27 -19.91 -37.74 -6.69
N GLN A 28 -19.24 -37.38 -5.59
CA GLN A 28 -19.79 -36.45 -4.61
C GLN A 28 -19.50 -35.02 -5.09
N SER A 29 -20.49 -34.39 -5.71
CA SER A 29 -20.49 -32.95 -5.91
C SER A 29 -21.35 -32.31 -4.82
N LEU A 30 -20.77 -31.44 -3.99
CA LEU A 30 -21.55 -30.53 -3.16
C LEU A 30 -22.12 -29.43 -4.05
N GLN A 31 -23.25 -29.73 -4.72
CA GLN A 31 -24.00 -28.75 -5.51
C GLN A 31 -25.15 -28.20 -4.68
N CYS A 32 -25.09 -26.91 -4.35
CA CYS A 32 -26.28 -26.16 -3.94
C CYS A 32 -26.90 -25.55 -5.20
N HIS A 33 -28.13 -25.94 -5.55
CA HIS A 33 -28.82 -25.40 -6.73
C HIS A 33 -29.15 -23.91 -6.53
N ARG A 34 -28.51 -23.03 -7.32
CA ARG A 34 -29.04 -21.68 -7.57
C ARG A 34 -30.32 -21.80 -8.39
N ARG A 35 -31.48 -21.46 -7.80
CA ARG A 35 -32.69 -21.16 -8.59
C ARG A 35 -32.46 -19.85 -9.34
N SER A 36 -32.49 -19.90 -10.68
CA SER A 36 -32.71 -18.68 -11.47
C SER A 36 -34.15 -18.20 -11.21
N GLN A 37 -34.31 -16.96 -10.73
CA GLN A 37 -35.63 -16.34 -10.60
C GLN A 37 -35.82 -15.31 -11.71
N HIS A 38 -36.75 -15.63 -12.62
CA HIS A 38 -37.53 -14.62 -13.31
C HIS A 38 -38.58 -14.06 -12.33
N GLY A 39 -38.54 -12.73 -12.16
CA GLY A 39 -39.59 -11.81 -11.71
C GLY A 39 -40.69 -12.27 -10.74
N ALA A 40 -40.61 -11.79 -9.48
CA ALA A 40 -41.70 -11.03 -8.81
C ALA A 40 -41.21 -10.54 -7.44
N ARG A 41 -41.56 -9.29 -7.11
CA ARG A 41 -41.24 -8.62 -5.83
C ARG A 41 -41.95 -9.32 -4.67
N HIS A 42 -41.19 -9.90 -3.73
CA HIS A 42 -41.55 -9.97 -2.31
C HIS A 42 -40.27 -10.19 -1.48
N ALA A 43 -40.05 -9.31 -0.49
CA ALA A 43 -38.92 -9.38 0.43
C ALA A 43 -39.09 -10.56 1.40
N TYR A 44 -38.19 -11.53 1.32
CA TYR A 44 -37.97 -12.54 2.35
C TYR A 44 -36.50 -12.50 2.76
N HIS A 45 -36.26 -12.60 4.07
CA HIS A 45 -34.94 -12.74 4.68
C HIS A 45 -34.15 -13.88 4.02
N ASN A 46 -33.01 -13.56 3.41
CA ASN A 46 -32.00 -14.54 3.03
C ASN A 46 -31.34 -15.07 4.32
N GLN A 47 -31.79 -16.23 4.81
CA GLN A 47 -30.94 -17.01 5.70
C GLN A 47 -29.86 -17.70 4.86
N PRO A 48 -28.57 -17.59 5.21
CA PRO A 48 -27.51 -18.31 4.52
C PRO A 48 -27.67 -19.82 4.76
N CYS A 49 -27.61 -20.60 3.68
CA CYS A 49 -27.49 -22.05 3.77
C CYS A 49 -26.08 -22.40 4.26
N SER A 50 -25.92 -22.75 5.54
CA SER A 50 -24.66 -23.28 6.06
C SER A 50 -24.54 -24.77 5.74
N GLY A 51 -23.52 -25.14 4.98
CA GLY A 51 -23.15 -26.53 4.75
C GLY A 51 -22.01 -26.93 5.68
N HIS A 52 -22.31 -27.65 6.77
CA HIS A 52 -21.30 -28.28 7.60
C HIS A 52 -21.13 -29.75 7.19
N LEU A 53 -19.95 -30.13 6.70
CA LEU A 53 -19.59 -31.54 6.51
C LEU A 53 -18.70 -32.00 7.68
N HIS A 54 -19.34 -32.53 8.74
CA HIS A 54 -18.64 -33.27 9.81
C HIS A 54 -18.77 -34.77 9.53
N LEU A 55 -17.70 -35.44 9.11
CA LEU A 55 -17.70 -36.89 8.86
C LEU A 55 -17.54 -37.74 10.14
N GLY A 56 -17.54 -37.13 11.32
CA GLY A 56 -17.23 -37.78 12.60
C GLY A 56 -18.41 -38.37 13.40
N ASP A 57 -19.67 -37.99 13.12
CA ASP A 57 -20.80 -38.26 14.02
C ASP A 57 -22.04 -38.86 13.33
N LEU A 58 -21.90 -40.01 12.66
CA LEU A 58 -23.08 -40.79 12.21
C LEU A 58 -23.29 -42.03 13.10
N PRO A 59 -24.48 -42.23 13.70
CA PRO A 59 -24.75 -43.39 14.54
C PRO A 59 -24.74 -44.68 13.71
N ALA A 60 -24.16 -45.74 14.29
CA ALA A 60 -24.09 -47.07 13.69
C ALA A 60 -25.48 -47.60 13.30
N GLN A 61 -25.72 -47.79 12.01
CA GLN A 61 -26.87 -48.52 11.47
C GLN A 61 -26.64 -50.04 11.60
N PRO A 62 -27.60 -50.81 12.11
CA PRO A 62 -27.43 -52.26 12.20
C PRO A 62 -28.07 -52.99 10.99
N TRP A 63 -27.35 -54.03 10.52
CA TRP A 63 -27.72 -55.15 9.63
C TRP A 63 -27.49 -55.02 8.11
N GLY A 64 -26.51 -55.80 7.59
CA GLY A 64 -26.82 -56.73 6.48
C GLY A 64 -25.95 -56.77 5.20
N GLN A 65 -24.78 -56.13 5.09
CA GLN A 65 -23.91 -56.26 3.90
C GLN A 65 -22.41 -56.42 4.28
N PRO A 66 -21.60 -57.15 3.49
CA PRO A 66 -20.20 -57.45 3.80
C PRO A 66 -19.30 -56.20 3.72
N PRO A 67 -18.23 -56.10 4.55
CA PRO A 67 -17.51 -54.85 4.77
C PRO A 67 -16.41 -54.65 3.72
N HIS A 68 -16.50 -53.58 2.94
CA HIS A 68 -15.33 -53.06 2.21
C HIS A 68 -14.83 -51.71 2.74
N HIS A 69 -15.52 -51.06 3.69
CA HIS A 69 -15.00 -49.87 4.37
C HIS A 69 -15.44 -49.88 5.84
N GLN A 70 -14.50 -50.12 6.76
CA GLN A 70 -14.69 -49.80 8.18
C GLN A 70 -14.62 -48.28 8.32
N TRP A 71 -15.69 -47.66 8.82
CA TRP A 71 -15.65 -46.27 9.25
C TRP A 71 -14.78 -46.17 10.51
N PRO A 72 -14.00 -45.09 10.69
CA PRO A 72 -13.17 -44.95 11.88
C PRO A 72 -14.01 -44.95 13.16
N ALA A 73 -13.43 -45.44 14.26
CA ALA A 73 -13.98 -45.22 15.58
C ALA A 73 -14.01 -43.71 15.90
N THR A 74 -15.02 -43.28 16.67
CA THR A 74 -15.22 -41.88 17.06
C THR A 74 -13.92 -41.25 17.57
N GLY A 75 -13.50 -40.14 16.95
CA GLY A 75 -12.31 -39.37 17.32
C GLY A 75 -11.05 -39.60 16.47
N SER A 76 -11.04 -40.55 15.53
CA SER A 76 -9.96 -40.66 14.53
C SER A 76 -10.31 -39.89 13.26
N PRO A 77 -9.37 -39.16 12.62
CA PRO A 77 -9.62 -38.46 11.36
C PRO A 77 -10.15 -39.39 10.28
N ALA A 78 -11.10 -38.92 9.48
CA ALA A 78 -11.53 -39.68 8.30
C ALA A 78 -10.41 -39.66 7.25
N ILE A 79 -9.96 -40.85 6.82
CA ILE A 79 -8.91 -41.00 5.81
C ILE A 79 -9.56 -41.19 4.44
N ILE A 80 -9.28 -40.28 3.51
CA ILE A 80 -9.68 -40.35 2.10
C ILE A 80 -8.42 -40.57 1.27
N ASN A 81 -8.28 -41.75 0.68
CA ASN A 81 -7.18 -42.09 -0.21
C ASN A 81 -7.65 -42.08 -1.68
N ALA A 82 -7.00 -41.24 -2.49
CA ALA A 82 -7.33 -41.00 -3.89
C ALA A 82 -6.52 -41.82 -4.92
N ASP A 83 -5.77 -42.85 -4.50
CA ASP A 83 -4.96 -43.72 -5.38
C ASP A 83 -5.71 -44.20 -6.64
N ASN A 84 -7.00 -44.48 -6.49
CA ASN A 84 -7.85 -45.02 -7.55
C ASN A 84 -8.69 -43.96 -8.29
N LEU A 85 -8.53 -42.66 -7.97
CA LEU A 85 -9.21 -41.60 -8.71
C LEU A 85 -8.51 -41.43 -10.08
N PRO A 86 -9.23 -41.61 -11.21
CA PRO A 86 -8.61 -41.63 -12.55
C PRO A 86 -7.98 -40.29 -12.95
N SER A 87 -8.49 -39.19 -12.41
CA SER A 87 -7.89 -37.85 -12.41
C SER A 87 -8.71 -36.96 -11.47
N GLY A 88 -8.09 -35.93 -10.90
CA GLY A 88 -8.81 -34.81 -10.32
C GLY A 88 -8.58 -34.55 -8.83
N VAL A 89 -9.35 -33.56 -8.40
CA VAL A 89 -9.38 -32.98 -7.06
C VAL A 89 -10.21 -33.87 -6.13
N ILE A 90 -9.78 -34.05 -4.88
CA ILE A 90 -10.59 -34.82 -3.90
C ILE A 90 -11.85 -34.03 -3.53
N PHE A 91 -11.70 -32.76 -3.15
CA PHE A 91 -12.81 -31.84 -2.90
C PHE A 91 -12.81 -30.64 -3.83
N ASN A 92 -13.80 -30.56 -4.72
CA ASN A 92 -14.03 -29.38 -5.54
C ASN A 92 -15.14 -28.52 -4.93
N VAL A 93 -14.77 -27.39 -4.33
CA VAL A 93 -15.65 -26.53 -3.53
C VAL A 93 -16.16 -25.36 -4.38
N THR A 94 -17.48 -25.24 -4.51
CA THR A 94 -18.15 -24.18 -5.29
C THR A 94 -19.16 -23.39 -4.46
N ALA A 95 -19.17 -23.55 -3.14
CA ALA A 95 -20.15 -22.96 -2.24
C ALA A 95 -19.46 -22.12 -1.16
N ASP A 96 -20.16 -21.09 -0.70
CA ASP A 96 -19.71 -20.21 0.38
C ASP A 96 -19.84 -20.90 1.74
N TYR A 97 -19.12 -20.37 2.75
CA TYR A 97 -19.23 -20.79 4.16
C TYR A 97 -18.96 -22.28 4.39
N VAL A 98 -18.18 -22.91 3.52
CA VAL A 98 -17.83 -24.33 3.64
C VAL A 98 -16.74 -24.51 4.69
N THR A 99 -16.96 -25.40 5.65
CA THR A 99 -15.94 -25.85 6.60
C THR A 99 -15.49 -27.28 6.27
N ILE A 100 -14.19 -27.48 6.10
CA ILE A 100 -13.55 -28.78 5.94
C ILE A 100 -12.57 -28.96 7.10
N SER A 101 -12.80 -29.95 7.96
CA SER A 101 -11.95 -30.14 9.14
C SER A 101 -11.72 -31.59 9.54
N ASN A 102 -10.61 -31.86 10.22
CA ASN A 102 -10.27 -33.14 10.85
C ASN A 102 -10.30 -34.34 9.88
N ILE A 103 -9.81 -34.13 8.66
CA ILE A 103 -9.69 -35.18 7.64
C ILE A 103 -8.23 -35.40 7.22
N THR A 104 -7.93 -36.61 6.76
CA THR A 104 -6.65 -36.98 6.19
C THR A 104 -6.83 -37.28 4.70
N LEU A 105 -6.16 -36.52 3.84
CA LEU A 105 -6.22 -36.60 2.39
C LEU A 105 -4.91 -37.18 1.85
N HIS A 106 -4.99 -38.35 1.23
CA HIS A 106 -3.85 -39.05 0.63
C HIS A 106 -3.97 -39.15 -0.89
N ASN A 107 -2.83 -39.08 -1.58
CA ASN A 107 -2.71 -39.46 -2.99
C ASN A 107 -3.61 -38.67 -3.96
N ALA A 108 -3.87 -37.40 -3.67
CA ALA A 108 -4.55 -36.51 -4.62
C ALA A 108 -3.72 -36.38 -5.91
N ARG A 109 -4.33 -36.54 -7.09
CA ARG A 109 -3.63 -36.44 -8.38
C ARG A 109 -3.41 -35.01 -8.86
N THR A 110 -4.24 -34.06 -8.43
CA THR A 110 -4.16 -32.65 -8.88
C THR A 110 -4.19 -31.73 -7.68
N HIS A 111 -5.32 -31.64 -6.98
CA HIS A 111 -5.40 -30.87 -5.74
C HIS A 111 -6.07 -31.70 -4.64
N GLY A 112 -5.65 -31.53 -3.38
CA GLY A 112 -6.42 -32.10 -2.26
C GLY A 112 -7.79 -31.44 -2.21
N ILE A 113 -7.80 -30.12 -2.06
CA ILE A 113 -8.99 -29.28 -2.07
C ILE A 113 -8.78 -28.20 -3.14
N ALA A 114 -9.74 -28.02 -4.05
CA ALA A 114 -9.78 -26.89 -4.98
C ALA A 114 -11.03 -26.05 -4.72
N ILE A 115 -10.83 -24.78 -4.41
CA ILE A 115 -11.86 -23.78 -4.16
C ILE A 115 -12.06 -22.97 -5.44
N GLN A 116 -13.26 -23.02 -5.99
CA GLN A 116 -13.58 -22.35 -7.24
C GLN A 116 -13.94 -20.88 -7.03
N SER A 117 -13.95 -20.12 -8.12
CA SER A 117 -14.24 -18.68 -8.07
C SER A 117 -15.64 -18.41 -7.53
N GLY A 118 -15.72 -17.44 -6.60
CA GLY A 118 -16.94 -17.05 -5.92
C GLY A 118 -17.44 -18.05 -4.86
N ALA A 119 -16.61 -18.99 -4.42
CA ALA A 119 -16.84 -19.76 -3.20
C ALA A 119 -16.10 -19.08 -2.05
N ASP A 120 -16.79 -18.29 -1.23
CA ASP A 120 -16.20 -17.34 -0.29
C ASP A 120 -16.45 -17.73 1.18
N SER A 121 -15.69 -17.13 2.10
CA SER A 121 -15.91 -17.22 3.55
C SER A 121 -15.82 -18.65 4.12
N GLY A 122 -15.02 -19.51 3.50
CA GLY A 122 -14.82 -20.89 3.94
C GLY A 122 -13.69 -21.07 4.95
N ARG A 123 -13.57 -22.28 5.50
CA ARG A 123 -12.55 -22.65 6.48
C ARG A 123 -12.01 -24.05 6.20
N ILE A 124 -10.68 -24.19 6.19
CA ILE A 124 -9.98 -25.47 6.12
C ILE A 124 -9.08 -25.59 7.34
N GLU A 125 -9.37 -26.54 8.23
CA GLU A 125 -8.63 -26.65 9.49
C GLU A 125 -8.35 -28.06 9.98
N ALA A 126 -7.25 -28.23 10.72
CA ALA A 126 -6.87 -29.50 11.35
C ALA A 126 -6.86 -30.69 10.36
N CYS A 127 -6.61 -30.43 9.08
CA CYS A 127 -6.53 -31.47 8.05
C CYS A 127 -5.08 -31.92 7.89
N THR A 128 -4.89 -33.19 7.51
CA THR A 128 -3.58 -33.74 7.13
C THR A 128 -3.57 -34.04 5.64
N PHE A 129 -2.59 -33.52 4.93
CA PHE A 129 -2.35 -33.77 3.52
C PHE A 129 -1.01 -34.48 3.40
N ALA A 130 -1.03 -35.72 2.94
CA ALA A 130 0.18 -36.52 2.77
C ALA A 130 0.17 -37.16 1.39
N ASN A 131 1.18 -36.89 0.57
CA ASN A 131 1.21 -37.39 -0.80
C ASN A 131 2.46 -38.25 -1.06
N PRO A 132 2.38 -39.59 -0.92
CA PRO A 132 3.53 -40.48 -1.07
C PRO A 132 3.93 -40.91 -2.50
N SER A 133 3.23 -40.52 -3.60
CA SER A 133 3.63 -41.02 -4.93
C SER A 133 3.39 -40.08 -6.11
N SER A 134 4.46 -39.91 -6.90
CA SER A 134 4.54 -39.21 -8.19
C SER A 134 3.51 -39.70 -9.24
N PRO A 135 3.01 -38.81 -10.13
CA PRO A 135 3.22 -37.36 -10.10
C PRO A 135 2.34 -36.75 -9.02
N ALA A 136 2.98 -36.06 -8.07
CA ALA A 136 2.33 -35.49 -6.90
C ALA A 136 1.30 -34.42 -7.34
N PRO A 137 0.33 -34.08 -6.47
CA PRO A 137 -0.62 -33.00 -6.75
C PRO A 137 0.14 -31.70 -7.01
N THR A 138 -0.46 -30.85 -7.83
CA THR A 138 0.00 -29.48 -8.02
C THR A 138 -0.10 -28.70 -6.70
N SER A 139 -1.15 -28.86 -5.90
CA SER A 139 -1.22 -28.26 -4.55
C SER A 139 -2.08 -29.06 -3.56
N ALA A 140 -1.87 -28.87 -2.24
CA ALA A 140 -2.73 -29.50 -1.24
C ALA A 140 -4.07 -28.76 -1.14
N ILE A 141 -3.99 -27.43 -1.12
CA ILE A 141 -5.13 -26.51 -1.11
C ILE A 141 -4.91 -25.50 -2.25
N ASP A 142 -5.82 -25.47 -3.20
CA ASP A 142 -5.87 -24.52 -4.30
C ASP A 142 -7.12 -23.65 -4.18
N GLY A 143 -7.00 -22.34 -4.35
CA GLY A 143 -8.13 -21.42 -4.29
C GLY A 143 -8.07 -20.38 -5.40
N HIS A 144 -8.97 -20.48 -6.36
CA HIS A 144 -9.00 -19.61 -7.53
C HIS A 144 -10.16 -18.61 -7.44
N GLY A 145 -9.88 -17.32 -7.28
CA GLY A 145 -10.89 -16.25 -7.32
C GLY A 145 -11.92 -16.31 -6.21
N CYS A 146 -11.52 -16.74 -5.02
CA CYS A 146 -12.33 -16.85 -3.81
C CYS A 146 -11.89 -15.83 -2.73
N ALA A 147 -12.77 -15.47 -1.81
CA ALA A 147 -12.51 -14.47 -0.78
C ALA A 147 -12.68 -14.99 0.65
N ASN A 148 -11.97 -14.40 1.61
CA ASN A 148 -12.20 -14.54 3.05
C ASN A 148 -12.06 -15.98 3.59
N TRP A 149 -11.13 -16.76 3.05
CA TRP A 149 -10.88 -18.12 3.55
C TRP A 149 -9.97 -18.11 4.77
N THR A 150 -10.23 -18.98 5.74
CA THR A 150 -9.29 -19.27 6.83
C THR A 150 -8.69 -20.66 6.63
N VAL A 151 -7.38 -20.75 6.47
CA VAL A 151 -6.63 -22.00 6.36
C VAL A 151 -5.71 -22.14 7.56
N THR A 152 -6.07 -22.99 8.53
CA THR A 152 -5.36 -23.02 9.81
C THR A 152 -5.15 -24.39 10.43
N GLY A 153 -4.04 -24.59 11.14
CA GLY A 153 -3.81 -25.82 11.90
C GLY A 153 -3.63 -27.08 11.04
N ASN A 154 -3.35 -26.95 9.74
CA ASN A 154 -3.21 -28.10 8.84
C ASN A 154 -1.78 -28.64 8.85
N ASN A 155 -1.63 -29.94 8.59
CA ASN A 155 -0.35 -30.59 8.38
C ASN A 155 -0.21 -31.01 6.91
N ILE A 156 0.70 -30.40 6.16
CA ILE A 156 0.86 -30.60 4.72
C ILE A 156 2.28 -31.08 4.42
N SER A 157 2.40 -32.21 3.73
CA SER A 157 3.71 -32.76 3.36
C SER A 157 3.76 -33.49 2.03
N GLY A 158 4.93 -33.48 1.40
CA GLY A 158 5.21 -34.25 0.18
C GLY A 158 4.62 -33.66 -1.10
N ILE A 159 4.37 -32.34 -1.15
CA ILE A 159 3.90 -31.67 -2.37
C ILE A 159 5.11 -31.29 -3.22
N THR A 160 5.45 -32.12 -4.21
CA THR A 160 6.62 -31.95 -5.07
C THR A 160 6.22 -32.00 -6.55
N GLY A 161 6.70 -31.07 -7.37
CA GLY A 161 6.56 -31.11 -8.82
C GLY A 161 7.77 -31.73 -9.50
N THR A 162 7.58 -32.32 -10.69
CA THR A 162 8.69 -32.84 -11.50
C THR A 162 9.38 -31.76 -12.34
N THR A 163 8.93 -30.51 -12.24
CA THR A 163 9.44 -29.34 -12.98
C THR A 163 9.59 -28.15 -12.03
N ALA A 164 10.40 -27.16 -12.41
CA ALA A 164 10.56 -25.89 -11.67
C ALA A 164 9.26 -25.06 -11.52
N THR A 165 8.13 -25.57 -12.00
CA THR A 165 6.79 -24.97 -11.96
C THR A 165 5.86 -25.67 -10.96
N ALA A 166 6.40 -26.37 -9.96
CA ALA A 166 5.57 -26.92 -8.89
C ALA A 166 4.68 -25.83 -8.29
N GLU A 167 3.39 -26.12 -8.14
CA GLU A 167 2.47 -25.23 -7.46
C GLU A 167 2.78 -25.23 -5.94
N PRO A 168 2.53 -24.14 -5.22
CA PRO A 168 2.65 -24.09 -3.76
C PRO A 168 1.73 -25.09 -3.06
N ALA A 169 2.15 -25.62 -1.90
CA ALA A 169 1.33 -26.53 -1.11
C ALA A 169 -0.03 -25.91 -0.71
N ILE A 170 -0.05 -24.60 -0.40
CA ILE A 170 -1.26 -23.78 -0.33
C ILE A 170 -1.17 -22.67 -1.37
N HIS A 171 -2.06 -22.66 -2.35
CA HIS A 171 -2.08 -21.68 -3.43
C HIS A 171 -3.43 -20.96 -3.48
N PHE A 172 -3.46 -19.65 -3.25
CA PHE A 172 -4.65 -18.83 -3.51
C PHE A 172 -4.34 -17.83 -4.61
N HIS A 173 -5.10 -17.84 -5.70
CA HIS A 173 -4.76 -17.13 -6.91
C HIS A 173 -5.97 -16.62 -7.73
N GLY A 174 -5.70 -15.91 -8.83
CA GLY A 174 -6.70 -15.45 -9.80
C GLY A 174 -7.76 -14.54 -9.19
N GLY A 175 -7.30 -13.53 -8.43
CA GLY A 175 -8.18 -12.59 -7.73
C GLY A 175 -8.66 -13.07 -6.36
N ALA A 176 -8.12 -14.19 -5.85
CA ALA A 176 -8.39 -14.59 -4.47
C ALA A 176 -7.91 -13.51 -3.48
N SER A 177 -8.69 -13.23 -2.43
CA SER A 177 -8.44 -12.10 -1.51
C SER A 177 -8.90 -12.40 -0.07
N GLY A 178 -8.45 -11.60 0.90
CA GLY A 178 -8.88 -11.71 2.30
C GLY A 178 -8.59 -13.07 2.97
N THR A 179 -7.70 -13.88 2.41
CA THR A 179 -7.41 -15.23 2.91
C THR A 179 -6.39 -15.16 4.05
N GLU A 180 -6.72 -15.77 5.19
CA GLU A 180 -5.84 -15.92 6.34
C GLU A 180 -5.24 -17.33 6.37
N ILE A 181 -3.91 -17.43 6.37
CA ILE A 181 -3.17 -18.70 6.44
C ILE A 181 -2.29 -18.71 7.70
N THR A 182 -2.71 -19.43 8.74
CA THR A 182 -2.04 -19.40 10.06
C THR A 182 -1.82 -20.80 10.63
N ASN A 183 -0.82 -21.00 11.49
CA ASN A 183 -0.64 -22.26 12.24
C ASN A 183 -0.60 -23.56 11.40
N ASN A 184 -0.21 -23.50 10.13
CA ASN A 184 -0.05 -24.69 9.30
C ASN A 184 1.39 -25.21 9.39
N LEU A 185 1.56 -26.52 9.55
CA LEU A 185 2.85 -27.19 9.45
C LEU A 185 3.03 -27.68 8.01
N ILE A 186 3.97 -27.09 7.27
CA ILE A 186 4.27 -27.45 5.88
C ILE A 186 5.73 -27.92 5.80
N TYR A 187 5.96 -29.16 5.37
CA TYR A 187 7.32 -29.70 5.26
C TYR A 187 7.47 -30.66 4.08
N ASN A 188 8.69 -30.78 3.55
CA ASN A 188 8.99 -31.61 2.38
C ASN A 188 8.09 -31.28 1.17
N CYS A 189 7.82 -30.00 0.95
CA CYS A 189 7.14 -29.48 -0.24
C CYS A 189 8.11 -28.58 -1.00
N ASP A 190 8.04 -28.55 -2.33
CA ASP A 190 8.92 -27.70 -3.15
C ASP A 190 8.66 -26.21 -2.89
N ARG A 191 7.38 -25.86 -2.68
CA ARG A 191 6.92 -24.51 -2.36
C ARG A 191 5.85 -24.61 -1.28
N ALA A 192 5.94 -23.76 -0.25
CA ALA A 192 5.02 -23.83 0.90
C ALA A 192 3.69 -23.11 0.62
N ILE A 193 3.72 -21.79 0.47
CA ILE A 193 2.53 -20.95 0.27
C ILE A 193 2.78 -20.04 -0.94
N GLY A 194 1.78 -19.90 -1.81
CA GLY A 194 1.75 -18.86 -2.83
C GLY A 194 0.40 -18.15 -2.81
N LEU A 195 0.46 -16.82 -2.78
CA LEU A 195 -0.70 -15.95 -2.82
C LEU A 195 -0.62 -15.11 -4.10
N GLY A 196 -1.76 -14.91 -4.75
CA GLY A 196 -1.87 -14.28 -6.06
C GLY A 196 -1.77 -15.28 -7.23
N SER A 197 -2.39 -14.92 -8.35
CA SER A 197 -2.09 -15.53 -9.64
C SER A 197 -0.75 -15.08 -10.15
N GLU A 198 -0.18 -15.90 -11.03
CA GLU A 198 0.36 -15.51 -12.33
C GLU A 198 0.46 -13.99 -12.58
N PRO A 199 1.56 -13.52 -13.19
CA PRO A 199 1.83 -12.13 -13.55
C PRO A 199 0.83 -11.12 -13.03
N VAL A 200 1.12 -10.46 -11.89
CA VAL A 200 0.32 -9.30 -11.48
C VAL A 200 0.16 -8.43 -12.71
N ALA A 201 -1.06 -8.40 -13.25
CA ALA A 201 -1.29 -7.88 -14.58
C ALA A 201 -0.65 -6.50 -14.64
N ILE A 202 0.21 -6.29 -15.64
CA ILE A 202 0.84 -4.98 -15.84
C ILE A 202 -0.32 -3.99 -15.90
N ASP A 203 -0.21 -2.92 -15.12
CA ASP A 203 -1.22 -1.86 -15.10
C ASP A 203 -1.62 -1.53 -16.56
N PRO A 204 -2.90 -1.59 -16.94
CA PRO A 204 -3.33 -1.34 -18.31
C PRO A 204 -2.84 -0.01 -18.88
N ALA A 205 -2.74 1.03 -18.04
CA ALA A 205 -2.20 2.32 -18.43
C ALA A 205 -0.71 2.20 -18.78
N ILE A 206 0.09 1.45 -18.02
CA ILE A 206 1.50 1.18 -18.35
C ILE A 206 1.62 0.29 -19.58
N SER A 207 0.81 -0.78 -19.67
CA SER A 207 0.84 -1.69 -20.81
C SER A 207 0.49 -0.99 -22.12
N SER A 208 -0.36 0.04 -22.09
CA SER A 208 -0.72 0.83 -23.28
C SER A 208 0.40 1.76 -23.76
N LEU A 209 1.42 2.03 -22.93
CA LEU A 209 2.60 2.80 -23.33
C LEU A 209 3.63 1.93 -24.09
N ILE A 210 3.51 0.60 -24.04
CA ILE A 210 4.40 -0.33 -24.74
C ILE A 210 3.90 -0.47 -26.20
N THR A 211 4.45 0.34 -27.08
CA THR A 211 4.12 0.33 -28.52
C THR A 211 5.17 -0.39 -29.38
N GLY A 212 6.35 -0.66 -28.82
CA GLY A 212 7.50 -1.28 -29.48
C GLY A 212 7.77 -2.73 -29.02
N THR A 213 9.04 -3.10 -29.05
CA THR A 213 9.52 -4.45 -28.75
C THR A 213 9.62 -4.67 -27.23
N ARG A 214 9.37 -5.91 -26.79
CA ARG A 214 9.64 -6.36 -25.42
C ARG A 214 10.95 -7.14 -25.39
N TYR A 215 11.91 -6.63 -24.63
CA TYR A 215 13.18 -7.29 -24.35
C TYR A 215 13.17 -7.85 -22.94
N TYR A 216 13.90 -8.94 -22.72
CA TYR A 216 14.01 -9.61 -21.43
C TYR A 216 15.46 -9.60 -20.96
N LEU A 217 15.64 -9.28 -19.68
CA LEU A 217 16.93 -9.26 -19.01
C LEU A 217 16.88 -10.17 -17.80
N ASP A 218 17.89 -11.00 -17.60
CA ASP A 218 18.09 -11.80 -16.40
C ASP A 218 19.55 -11.66 -15.97
N ALA A 219 19.79 -10.98 -14.84
CA ALA A 219 21.16 -10.72 -14.37
C ALA A 219 21.93 -12.02 -14.04
N ASN A 220 21.21 -13.08 -13.68
CA ASN A 220 21.78 -14.35 -13.25
C ASN A 220 21.97 -15.33 -14.41
N HIS A 221 21.02 -15.38 -15.34
CA HIS A 221 20.97 -16.41 -16.39
C HIS A 221 21.11 -15.88 -17.83
N GLY A 222 21.08 -14.56 -18.05
CA GLY A 222 21.13 -13.98 -19.39
C GLY A 222 22.54 -13.96 -20.02
N ASP A 223 22.57 -13.63 -21.31
CA ASP A 223 23.79 -13.44 -22.12
C ASP A 223 23.62 -12.21 -23.02
N ASP A 224 24.58 -11.27 -23.06
CA ASP A 224 24.45 -10.06 -23.89
C ASP A 224 24.65 -10.32 -25.40
N THR A 225 25.07 -11.53 -25.76
CA THR A 225 25.08 -12.04 -27.14
C THR A 225 23.72 -12.62 -27.56
N ALA A 226 22.81 -12.83 -26.61
CA ALA A 226 21.46 -13.34 -26.84
C ALA A 226 20.57 -12.37 -27.65
N THR A 227 19.43 -12.89 -28.07
CA THR A 227 18.40 -12.12 -28.81
C THR A 227 17.59 -11.17 -27.95
N GLY A 228 17.61 -11.35 -26.61
CA GLY A 228 16.82 -10.53 -25.67
C GLY A 228 15.36 -10.95 -25.60
N THR A 229 15.03 -12.18 -26.01
CA THR A 229 13.68 -12.75 -25.92
C THR A 229 13.47 -13.43 -24.56
N ALA A 230 12.24 -13.79 -24.20
CA ALA A 230 11.95 -14.41 -22.91
C ALA A 230 12.72 -15.73 -22.67
N GLY A 231 12.94 -16.52 -23.72
CA GLY A 231 13.70 -17.77 -23.65
C GLY A 231 15.22 -17.60 -23.86
N ASP A 232 15.67 -16.40 -24.21
CA ASP A 232 17.06 -16.07 -24.52
C ASP A 232 17.34 -14.61 -24.09
N PRO A 233 17.30 -14.33 -22.77
CA PRO A 233 17.35 -12.97 -22.24
C PRO A 233 18.76 -12.39 -22.26
N TRP A 234 18.87 -11.07 -22.32
CA TRP A 234 20.14 -10.36 -22.10
C TRP A 234 20.56 -10.41 -20.63
N LYS A 235 21.84 -10.11 -20.38
CA LYS A 235 22.38 -10.13 -19.01
C LYS A 235 22.41 -8.75 -18.37
N THR A 236 22.81 -7.72 -19.10
CA THR A 236 23.20 -6.43 -18.51
C THR A 236 22.31 -5.26 -18.92
N LEU A 237 22.22 -4.24 -18.05
CA LEU A 237 21.61 -2.96 -18.39
C LEU A 237 22.33 -2.26 -19.54
N ALA A 238 23.66 -2.37 -19.62
CA ALA A 238 24.43 -1.74 -20.69
C ALA A 238 23.98 -2.22 -22.07
N LYS A 239 23.69 -3.52 -22.21
CA LYS A 239 23.11 -4.09 -23.43
C LYS A 239 21.74 -3.51 -23.74
N ALA A 240 20.84 -3.46 -22.75
CA ALA A 240 19.51 -2.90 -22.94
C ALA A 240 19.55 -1.43 -23.37
N GLN A 241 20.33 -0.61 -22.66
CA GLN A 241 20.44 0.83 -22.94
C GLN A 241 21.01 1.14 -24.32
N ALA A 242 21.81 0.24 -24.89
CA ALA A 242 22.36 0.38 -26.24
C ALA A 242 21.35 0.05 -27.36
N VAL A 243 20.29 -0.70 -27.07
CA VAL A 243 19.35 -1.23 -28.08
C VAL A 243 17.97 -0.61 -27.98
N VAL A 244 17.47 -0.42 -26.76
CA VAL A 244 16.09 0.00 -26.46
C VAL A 244 15.81 1.41 -27.00
N GLN A 245 14.69 1.56 -27.69
CA GLN A 245 14.20 2.81 -28.26
C GLN A 245 12.88 3.24 -27.60
N GLY A 246 12.43 4.46 -27.90
CA GLY A 246 11.15 4.95 -27.38
C GLY A 246 9.98 4.06 -27.86
N GLY A 247 9.14 3.63 -26.92
CA GLY A 247 8.03 2.69 -27.14
C GLY A 247 8.35 1.26 -26.71
N ASP A 248 9.63 0.90 -26.56
CA ASP A 248 10.06 -0.43 -26.12
C ASP A 248 9.93 -0.63 -24.60
N ALA A 249 9.88 -1.90 -24.19
CA ALA A 249 9.92 -2.31 -22.80
C ALA A 249 11.01 -3.33 -22.51
N VAL A 250 11.57 -3.26 -21.31
CA VAL A 250 12.60 -4.13 -20.76
C VAL A 250 12.01 -4.84 -19.53
N ILE A 251 11.84 -6.15 -19.64
CA ILE A 251 11.29 -7.04 -18.62
C ILE A 251 12.46 -7.62 -17.82
N LEU A 252 12.55 -7.25 -16.54
CA LEU A 252 13.66 -7.57 -15.66
C LEU A 252 13.33 -8.80 -14.80
N GLY A 253 14.07 -9.89 -14.98
CA GLY A 253 14.08 -11.03 -14.07
C GLY A 253 14.70 -10.69 -12.70
N ASN A 254 14.88 -11.70 -11.86
CA ASN A 254 15.51 -11.51 -10.56
C ASN A 254 17.00 -11.15 -10.71
N GLY A 255 17.48 -10.30 -9.82
CA GLY A 255 18.91 -10.03 -9.64
C GLY A 255 19.24 -8.54 -9.54
N ASN A 256 20.50 -8.29 -9.22
CA ASN A 256 21.02 -6.93 -9.07
C ASN A 256 21.64 -6.46 -10.38
N TYR A 257 21.07 -5.40 -10.93
CA TYR A 257 21.49 -4.81 -12.20
C TYR A 257 22.45 -3.63 -12.04
N GLY A 258 22.82 -3.29 -10.81
CA GLY A 258 23.72 -2.18 -10.50
C GLY A 258 23.06 -0.82 -10.71
N LYS A 259 23.84 0.15 -11.18
CA LYS A 259 23.41 1.54 -11.35
C LYS A 259 22.82 1.74 -12.75
N PHE A 260 21.61 2.29 -12.81
CA PHE A 260 21.04 2.82 -14.04
C PHE A 260 21.49 4.29 -14.22
N SER A 261 22.03 4.64 -15.38
CA SER A 261 22.40 6.02 -15.71
C SER A 261 22.01 6.39 -17.12
N ASP A 262 21.45 7.58 -17.31
CA ASP A 262 21.03 8.04 -18.63
C ASP A 262 21.27 9.55 -18.82
N THR A 263 21.72 9.89 -20.03
CA THR A 263 21.98 11.24 -20.51
C THR A 263 21.42 11.49 -21.92
N ASN A 264 20.66 10.53 -22.49
CA ASN A 264 20.04 10.64 -23.82
C ASN A 264 18.78 11.53 -23.81
N ALA A 265 18.91 12.76 -24.28
CA ALA A 265 17.89 13.80 -24.16
C ALA A 265 16.86 13.85 -25.30
N SER A 266 16.82 12.84 -26.20
CA SER A 266 16.11 12.95 -27.48
C SER A 266 15.01 11.91 -27.69
N ARG A 267 14.43 11.34 -26.62
CA ARG A 267 13.31 10.40 -26.75
C ARG A 267 12.00 11.15 -27.00
N THR A 268 11.09 10.50 -27.71
CA THR A 268 9.73 11.00 -28.00
C THR A 268 8.64 10.07 -27.47
N ALA A 269 9.02 8.92 -26.91
CA ALA A 269 8.14 7.92 -26.31
C ALA A 269 8.88 7.21 -25.18
N PHE A 270 8.12 6.63 -24.24
CA PHE A 270 8.68 5.97 -23.05
C PHE A 270 9.53 4.75 -23.40
N CYS A 271 10.73 4.67 -22.83
CA CYS A 271 11.41 3.40 -22.62
C CYS A 271 11.03 2.89 -21.23
N ILE A 272 10.45 1.69 -21.16
CA ILE A 272 9.89 1.16 -19.92
C ILE A 272 10.81 0.07 -19.36
N TYR A 273 11.22 0.20 -18.11
CA TYR A 273 11.94 -0.83 -17.36
C TYR A 273 11.00 -1.35 -16.27
N MET A 274 10.68 -2.64 -16.29
CA MET A 274 9.73 -3.19 -15.33
C MET A 274 10.10 -4.59 -14.87
N ALA A 275 9.75 -4.91 -13.63
CA ALA A 275 9.91 -6.26 -13.11
C ALA A 275 9.08 -7.26 -13.93
N ALA A 276 9.70 -8.41 -14.21
CA ALA A 276 8.97 -9.58 -14.63
C ALA A 276 7.96 -9.95 -13.52
N PRO A 277 6.81 -10.51 -13.89
CA PRO A 277 5.92 -11.24 -13.01
C PRO A 277 6.61 -12.02 -11.87
N GLY A 278 6.37 -11.60 -10.62
CA GLY A 278 6.92 -12.26 -9.43
C GLY A 278 8.43 -12.08 -9.23
N ALA A 279 9.11 -11.33 -10.08
CA ALA A 279 10.52 -10.99 -9.91
C ALA A 279 10.69 -9.77 -9.01
N LEU A 280 11.86 -9.69 -8.36
CA LEU A 280 12.33 -8.59 -7.53
C LEU A 280 13.68 -8.09 -8.10
N PRO A 281 13.69 -7.43 -9.27
CA PRO A 281 14.90 -6.84 -9.80
C PRO A 281 15.36 -5.69 -8.91
N GLU A 282 16.68 -5.55 -8.78
CA GLU A 282 17.29 -4.54 -7.90
C GLU A 282 18.17 -3.58 -8.69
N PHE A 283 17.95 -2.27 -8.50
CA PHE A 283 18.84 -1.21 -8.94
C PHE A 283 19.49 -0.56 -7.72
N THR A 284 20.80 -0.37 -7.80
CA THR A 284 21.59 0.26 -6.73
C THR A 284 21.57 1.79 -6.77
N GLU A 285 21.13 2.36 -7.88
CA GLU A 285 20.93 3.80 -8.08
C GLU A 285 20.23 4.01 -9.44
N ILE A 286 19.34 5.00 -9.53
CA ILE A 286 18.92 5.63 -10.79
C ILE A 286 19.46 7.05 -10.83
N ASN A 287 20.29 7.36 -11.81
CA ASN A 287 20.91 8.67 -11.97
C ASN A 287 20.66 9.24 -13.37
N LEU A 288 19.77 10.22 -13.45
CA LEU A 288 19.41 10.90 -14.69
C LEU A 288 19.98 12.31 -14.63
N ASN A 289 20.90 12.65 -15.54
CA ASN A 289 21.52 13.97 -15.55
C ASN A 289 21.73 14.47 -16.98
N TYR A 290 20.92 15.46 -17.37
CA TYR A 290 20.93 16.03 -18.72
C TYR A 290 21.65 17.39 -18.82
N GLY A 291 22.49 17.71 -17.85
CA GLY A 291 23.44 18.83 -17.93
C GLY A 291 22.79 20.21 -18.04
N GLY A 292 21.66 20.44 -17.38
CA GLY A 292 20.97 21.74 -17.36
C GLY A 292 20.03 22.00 -18.55
N ARG A 293 19.97 21.09 -19.52
CA ARG A 293 18.97 21.11 -20.60
C ARG A 293 17.84 20.20 -20.15
N ASN A 294 16.60 20.67 -20.07
CA ASN A 294 15.43 19.86 -19.73
C ASN A 294 15.25 18.72 -20.75
N GLY A 295 16.01 17.65 -20.59
CA GLY A 295 16.16 16.58 -21.56
C GLY A 295 14.93 15.72 -21.60
N ALA A 296 14.41 15.46 -22.80
CA ALA A 296 13.26 14.59 -23.01
C ALA A 296 13.65 13.13 -22.71
N ALA A 297 13.54 12.76 -21.44
CA ALA A 297 14.03 11.48 -20.94
C ALA A 297 13.10 10.35 -21.38
N TYR A 298 11.78 10.53 -21.19
CA TYR A 298 10.74 9.53 -21.43
C TYR A 298 11.15 8.16 -20.88
N LEU A 299 11.30 8.09 -19.56
CA LEU A 299 11.70 6.87 -18.84
C LEU A 299 10.61 6.50 -17.84
N LEU A 300 10.29 5.21 -17.78
CA LEU A 300 9.37 4.65 -16.80
C LEU A 300 10.04 3.47 -16.09
N PHE A 301 10.02 3.48 -14.76
CA PHE A 301 10.49 2.39 -13.91
C PHE A 301 9.30 1.83 -13.13
N TYR A 302 9.03 0.53 -13.26
CA TYR A 302 7.84 -0.10 -12.66
C TYR A 302 8.16 -1.33 -11.83
N ARG A 303 7.76 -1.32 -10.55
CA ARG A 303 7.93 -2.43 -9.60
C ARG A 303 9.36 -2.93 -9.42
N ILE A 304 10.32 -2.00 -9.44
CA ILE A 304 11.73 -2.29 -9.22
C ILE A 304 12.06 -1.96 -7.76
N TYR A 305 12.92 -2.77 -7.13
CA TYR A 305 13.53 -2.40 -5.87
C TYR A 305 14.75 -1.52 -6.13
N ILE A 306 14.74 -0.29 -5.62
CA ILE A 306 15.79 0.69 -5.84
C ILE A 306 16.36 1.08 -4.48
N HIS A 307 17.62 0.80 -4.24
CA HIS A 307 18.24 1.07 -2.95
C HIS A 307 19.65 1.58 -3.12
N SER A 308 20.14 2.46 -2.24
CA SER A 308 21.52 2.92 -2.33
C SER A 308 22.52 1.87 -1.81
N LEU A 309 23.73 1.89 -2.37
CA LEU A 309 24.82 1.00 -1.94
C LEU A 309 25.32 1.36 -0.54
N PRO A 310 25.70 0.35 0.29
CA PRO A 310 26.38 0.55 1.57
C PRO A 310 27.55 1.51 1.44
N VAL A 311 27.45 2.70 2.02
CA VAL A 311 28.64 3.51 2.28
C VAL A 311 29.33 2.91 3.50
N VAL A 312 30.16 1.90 3.23
CA VAL A 312 31.15 1.42 4.18
C VAL A 312 32.39 2.29 4.01
N GLN A 313 32.37 3.47 4.60
CA GLN A 313 33.61 4.09 5.07
C GLN A 313 33.32 4.94 6.28
N ASP A 314 33.27 4.28 7.44
CA ASP A 314 33.54 4.92 8.71
C ASP A 314 34.95 5.50 8.62
N LEU A 315 35.06 6.82 8.44
CA LEU A 315 36.36 7.52 8.39
C LEU A 315 36.97 7.66 9.81
N GLY A 316 36.49 6.88 10.78
CA GLY A 316 36.99 6.83 12.15
C GLY A 316 36.31 7.82 13.10
N VAL A 317 35.16 8.38 12.69
CA VAL A 317 34.36 9.28 13.52
C VAL A 317 32.90 8.90 13.32
N ASP A 318 32.30 8.40 14.40
CA ASP A 318 30.88 8.15 14.50
C ASP A 318 30.11 9.40 14.02
N PRO A 319 29.16 9.32 13.08
CA PRO A 319 28.32 10.47 12.74
C PRO A 319 27.56 11.05 13.94
N GLN A 320 27.46 10.31 15.05
CA GLN A 320 26.99 10.81 16.34
C GLN A 320 28.01 11.66 17.12
N ASP A 321 29.29 11.71 16.72
CA ASP A 321 30.27 12.61 17.34
C ASP A 321 29.83 14.07 17.09
N PRO A 322 29.70 14.93 18.12
CA PRO A 322 29.40 16.35 17.94
C PRO A 322 30.39 17.10 17.03
N LYS A 323 31.59 16.54 16.82
CA LYS A 323 32.61 17.05 15.88
C LYS A 323 32.47 16.47 14.47
N ALA A 324 31.54 15.55 14.26
CA ALA A 324 31.30 14.96 12.95
C ALA A 324 30.80 16.04 11.98
N THR A 325 31.63 16.39 11.01
CA THR A 325 31.25 17.24 9.89
C THR A 325 31.02 16.39 8.65
N GLY A 326 30.51 16.99 7.57
CA GLY A 326 30.42 16.29 6.27
C GLY A 326 31.78 15.85 5.68
N THR A 327 32.91 16.17 6.33
CA THR A 327 34.23 15.63 5.96
C THR A 327 34.63 14.39 6.76
N THR A 328 33.94 14.08 7.87
CA THR A 328 34.25 12.95 8.76
C THR A 328 33.26 11.78 8.60
N TYR A 329 32.13 12.01 7.93
CA TYR A 329 31.24 10.95 7.44
C TYR A 329 30.81 11.28 6.01
N LYS A 330 30.63 10.25 5.18
CA LYS A 330 30.22 10.43 3.78
C LYS A 330 28.73 10.13 3.65
N LYS A 331 27.96 11.11 3.17
CA LYS A 331 26.57 10.89 2.75
C LYS A 331 26.54 9.84 1.63
N THR A 332 25.55 8.97 1.69
CA THR A 332 25.24 7.99 0.65
C THR A 332 24.64 8.71 -0.56
N SER A 333 24.75 8.10 -1.73
CA SER A 333 23.98 8.56 -2.88
C SER A 333 22.49 8.34 -2.60
N ASN A 334 21.67 9.25 -3.11
CA ASN A 334 20.22 9.03 -3.12
C ASN A 334 19.93 7.85 -4.06
N PRO A 335 19.03 6.91 -3.71
CA PRO A 335 18.60 5.84 -4.59
C PRO A 335 18.13 6.35 -5.95
N ILE A 336 17.46 7.51 -6.00
CA ILE A 336 17.05 8.15 -7.25
C ILE A 336 17.50 9.62 -7.27
N SER A 337 18.19 10.01 -8.34
CA SER A 337 18.52 11.40 -8.64
C SER A 337 18.11 11.76 -10.07
N ILE A 338 17.28 12.78 -10.21
CA ILE A 338 16.74 13.28 -11.48
C ILE A 338 17.12 14.75 -11.62
N GLU A 339 18.01 15.05 -12.57
CA GLU A 339 18.56 16.38 -12.81
C GLU A 339 18.33 16.81 -14.25
N SER A 340 17.63 17.94 -14.43
CA SER A 340 17.34 18.50 -15.75
C SER A 340 16.59 17.55 -16.69
N ALA A 341 15.71 16.69 -16.18
CA ALA A 341 14.97 15.73 -16.99
C ALA A 341 13.50 16.15 -17.18
N THR A 342 12.87 15.64 -18.24
CA THR A 342 11.42 15.70 -18.40
C THR A 342 10.81 14.34 -18.75
N HIS A 343 9.57 14.10 -18.31
CA HIS A 343 8.82 12.87 -18.54
C HIS A 343 9.49 11.63 -17.92
N VAL A 344 9.68 11.65 -16.61
CA VAL A 344 10.21 10.49 -15.84
C VAL A 344 9.15 9.99 -14.87
N TRP A 345 8.82 8.71 -14.97
CA TRP A 345 7.83 8.06 -14.13
C TRP A 345 8.46 6.95 -13.28
N ILE A 346 8.20 6.97 -11.99
CA ILE A 346 8.56 5.91 -11.03
C ILE A 346 7.26 5.40 -10.43
N ALA A 347 6.93 4.14 -10.68
CA ALA A 347 5.60 3.60 -10.34
C ALA A 347 5.70 2.22 -9.66
N GLY A 348 4.97 2.00 -8.56
CA GLY A 348 4.94 0.70 -7.90
C GLY A 348 6.29 0.25 -7.32
N CYS A 349 7.30 1.12 -7.27
CA CYS A 349 8.66 0.77 -6.87
C CYS A 349 8.83 0.78 -5.36
N ARG A 350 9.73 -0.06 -4.86
CA ARG A 350 10.23 0.04 -3.49
C ARG A 350 11.54 0.82 -3.51
N ILE A 351 11.65 1.86 -2.71
CA ILE A 351 12.76 2.80 -2.71
C ILE A 351 13.29 2.91 -1.29
N ALA A 352 14.50 2.42 -1.06
CA ALA A 352 15.10 2.40 0.27
C ALA A 352 16.38 3.22 0.29
N GLY A 353 16.44 4.20 1.20
CA GLY A 353 17.73 4.72 1.62
C GLY A 353 18.48 3.69 2.45
N GLN A 354 19.71 4.02 2.84
CA GLN A 354 20.51 3.15 3.71
C GLN A 354 20.24 3.39 5.19
N SER A 355 19.91 4.64 5.46
CA SER A 355 19.84 5.22 6.77
C SER A 355 18.99 6.46 6.60
N LYS A 356 17.96 6.55 7.45
CA LYS A 356 17.09 7.70 7.50
C LYS A 356 17.80 9.00 7.87
N TYR A 357 19.09 8.99 8.19
CA TYR A 357 19.82 10.21 8.52
C TYR A 357 20.81 10.66 7.44
N LEU A 358 21.32 9.72 6.64
CA LEU A 358 22.46 9.97 5.75
C LEU A 358 22.07 10.02 4.27
N THR A 359 20.89 9.49 3.91
CA THR A 359 20.48 9.23 2.54
C THR A 359 19.20 9.99 2.21
N GLY A 360 19.11 10.77 1.13
CA GLY A 360 17.79 11.19 0.62
C GLY A 360 17.15 10.06 -0.18
N GLY A 361 15.82 9.97 -0.27
CA GLY A 361 15.13 8.94 -1.04
C GLY A 361 15.17 9.25 -2.53
N ILE A 362 14.42 10.27 -2.95
CA ILE A 362 14.36 10.76 -4.33
C ILE A 362 14.77 12.23 -4.35
N ASN A 363 15.69 12.59 -5.23
CA ASN A 363 16.07 13.99 -5.46
C ASN A 363 15.75 14.41 -6.89
N ILE A 364 14.96 15.47 -7.04
CA ILE A 364 14.51 16.01 -8.32
C ILE A 364 14.96 17.46 -8.43
N ASN A 365 15.68 17.84 -9.48
CA ASN A 365 16.14 19.21 -9.64
C ASN A 365 16.08 19.65 -11.09
N ARG A 366 15.64 20.90 -11.29
CA ARG A 366 15.49 21.52 -12.62
C ARG A 366 14.70 20.65 -13.62
N SER A 367 13.72 19.90 -13.14
CA SER A 367 13.04 18.85 -13.92
C SER A 367 11.55 19.15 -14.09
N GLN A 368 10.93 18.54 -15.10
CA GLN A 368 9.52 18.78 -15.42
C GLN A 368 8.75 17.47 -15.71
N HIS A 369 7.44 17.44 -15.49
CA HIS A 369 6.60 16.27 -15.82
C HIS A 369 7.13 14.98 -15.16
N ILE A 370 7.38 15.05 -13.86
CA ILE A 370 7.88 13.93 -13.06
C ILE A 370 6.74 13.34 -12.26
N LYS A 371 6.57 12.02 -12.34
CA LYS A 371 5.52 11.30 -11.63
C LYS A 371 6.12 10.22 -10.73
N ILE A 372 5.82 10.28 -9.44
CA ILE A 372 6.14 9.24 -8.45
C ILE A 372 4.81 8.71 -7.92
N ASN A 373 4.47 7.47 -8.27
CA ASN A 373 3.16 6.90 -8.00
C ASN A 373 3.24 5.52 -7.34
N GLN A 374 2.40 5.26 -6.33
CA GLN A 374 2.33 3.92 -5.71
C GLN A 374 3.68 3.37 -5.26
N CYS A 375 4.60 4.25 -4.85
CA CYS A 375 5.92 3.84 -4.40
C CYS A 375 5.96 3.67 -2.88
N HIS A 376 6.73 2.69 -2.43
CA HIS A 376 7.08 2.50 -1.02
C HIS A 376 8.45 3.12 -0.75
N ILE A 377 8.52 4.23 -0.03
CA ILE A 377 9.75 4.99 0.20
C ILE A 377 10.12 4.92 1.67
N HIS A 378 11.30 4.40 2.02
CA HIS A 378 11.69 4.28 3.43
C HIS A 378 13.18 4.40 3.70
N ASP A 379 13.54 4.50 4.99
CA ASP A 379 14.91 4.60 5.49
C ASP A 379 15.71 5.75 4.84
N ALA A 380 15.05 6.90 4.68
CA ALA A 380 15.59 8.08 4.01
C ALA A 380 15.46 9.35 4.87
N SER A 381 16.45 10.22 4.87
CA SER A 381 16.39 11.55 5.52
C SER A 381 15.25 12.41 5.02
N VAL A 382 15.04 12.42 3.71
CA VAL A 382 13.93 13.09 3.06
C VAL A 382 13.33 12.08 2.09
N GLY A 383 12.02 11.91 2.09
CA GLY A 383 11.34 11.01 1.15
C GLY A 383 11.57 11.45 -0.29
N VAL A 384 11.05 12.62 -0.65
CA VAL A 384 11.21 13.25 -1.97
C VAL A 384 11.63 14.71 -1.80
N SER A 385 12.83 15.04 -2.24
CA SER A 385 13.35 16.42 -2.35
C SER A 385 13.20 16.90 -3.79
N PHE A 386 12.67 18.12 -3.98
CA PHE A 386 12.52 18.71 -5.30
C PHE A 386 12.79 20.21 -5.34
N SER A 387 13.53 20.69 -6.35
CA SER A 387 13.86 22.12 -6.51
C SER A 387 13.85 22.57 -7.96
N ASN A 388 13.47 23.83 -8.21
CA ASN A 388 13.40 24.43 -9.56
C ASN A 388 12.63 23.57 -10.58
N SER A 389 11.59 22.88 -10.13
CA SER A 389 10.93 21.84 -10.91
C SER A 389 9.43 22.11 -11.03
N GLN A 390 8.82 21.70 -12.13
CA GLN A 390 7.41 22.00 -12.42
C GLN A 390 6.64 20.78 -12.93
N PHE A 391 5.32 20.79 -12.79
CA PHE A 391 4.46 19.68 -13.22
C PHE A 391 4.87 18.36 -12.55
N LEU A 392 4.88 18.39 -11.21
CA LEU A 392 5.28 17.26 -10.38
C LEU A 392 4.04 16.58 -9.81
N GLU A 393 3.98 15.25 -9.92
CA GLU A 393 2.88 14.44 -9.39
C GLU A 393 3.43 13.40 -8.42
N PHE A 394 3.03 13.50 -7.15
CA PHE A 394 3.38 12.55 -6.10
C PHE A 394 2.08 11.93 -5.57
N THR A 395 1.76 10.73 -6.06
CA THR A 395 0.41 10.15 -5.89
C THR A 395 0.42 8.75 -5.27
N GLY A 396 -0.38 8.50 -4.24
CA GLY A 396 -0.56 7.14 -3.74
C GLY A 396 0.70 6.53 -3.12
N ASN A 397 1.64 7.32 -2.61
CA ASN A 397 2.90 6.76 -2.07
C ASN A 397 2.78 6.45 -0.57
N HIS A 398 3.50 5.44 -0.12
CA HIS A 398 3.70 5.14 1.29
C HIS A 398 5.12 5.51 1.69
N ILE A 399 5.29 6.52 2.57
CA ILE A 399 6.60 7.07 2.95
C ILE A 399 6.79 6.93 4.46
N HIS A 400 7.78 6.17 4.92
CA HIS A 400 8.00 6.00 6.36
C HIS A 400 9.45 5.84 6.76
N LYS A 401 9.73 5.85 8.07
CA LYS A 401 11.10 5.78 8.62
C LYS A 401 12.00 6.84 8.00
N ILE A 402 11.58 8.09 8.13
CA ILE A 402 12.34 9.24 7.63
C ILE A 402 12.79 10.16 8.76
N ALA A 403 13.84 10.96 8.56
CA ALA A 403 14.33 11.87 9.61
C ALA A 403 13.85 13.32 9.47
N ALA A 404 13.38 13.73 8.28
CA ALA A 404 12.98 15.10 8.00
C ALA A 404 11.64 15.15 7.27
N SER A 405 11.63 15.57 6.01
CA SER A 405 10.41 15.81 5.25
C SER A 405 10.01 14.63 4.37
N ALA A 406 8.72 14.32 4.29
CA ALA A 406 8.24 13.35 3.29
C ALA A 406 8.32 13.98 1.89
N PHE A 407 7.90 15.23 1.76
CA PHE A 407 8.01 16.05 0.55
C PHE A 407 8.69 17.38 0.86
N GLN A 408 9.87 17.61 0.29
CA GLN A 408 10.65 18.82 0.53
C GLN A 408 10.87 19.62 -0.75
N SER A 409 10.19 20.78 -0.85
CA SER A 409 10.56 21.79 -1.83
C SER A 409 11.88 22.46 -1.40
N GLY A 410 12.85 22.61 -2.31
CA GLY A 410 14.10 23.32 -2.04
C GLY A 410 13.93 24.84 -1.99
N TYR A 411 14.98 25.55 -1.56
CA TYR A 411 15.02 27.01 -1.32
C TYR A 411 14.93 27.90 -2.58
N MET A 412 14.36 27.43 -3.68
CA MET A 412 14.46 28.10 -4.97
C MET A 412 13.10 28.42 -5.58
N THR A 413 13.00 29.59 -6.20
CA THR A 413 11.74 30.28 -6.54
C THR A 413 10.97 29.71 -7.71
N LEU A 414 11.53 28.75 -8.46
CA LEU A 414 10.92 28.24 -9.70
C LEU A 414 10.08 26.97 -9.50
N THR A 415 9.99 26.44 -8.28
CA THR A 415 9.16 25.26 -8.01
C THR A 415 7.68 25.61 -8.04
N ALA A 416 6.92 24.99 -8.93
CA ALA A 416 5.47 25.22 -9.03
C ALA A 416 4.73 24.05 -9.68
N ASP A 417 3.40 24.09 -9.70
CA ASP A 417 2.55 23.09 -10.36
C ASP A 417 2.80 21.69 -9.77
N VAL A 418 2.62 21.58 -8.46
CA VAL A 418 2.92 20.37 -7.67
C VAL A 418 1.62 19.77 -7.13
N LEU A 419 1.38 18.51 -7.47
CA LEU A 419 0.30 17.69 -6.93
C LEU A 419 0.87 16.67 -5.94
N ILE A 420 0.42 16.73 -4.68
CA ILE A 420 0.70 15.73 -3.63
C ILE A 420 -0.65 15.14 -3.22
N GLU A 421 -0.94 13.92 -3.67
CA GLU A 421 -2.25 13.30 -3.46
C GLU A 421 -2.19 11.86 -2.96
N ALA A 422 -3.10 11.49 -2.04
CA ALA A 422 -3.26 10.11 -1.59
C ALA A 422 -1.99 9.48 -1.00
N ASN A 423 -1.10 10.29 -0.43
CA ASN A 423 0.11 9.79 0.21
C ASN A 423 -0.13 9.52 1.68
N HIS A 424 0.41 8.41 2.18
CA HIS A 424 0.48 8.10 3.59
C HIS A 424 1.94 8.26 4.02
N ALA A 425 2.23 9.24 4.88
CA ALA A 425 3.57 9.39 5.41
C ALA A 425 3.61 9.45 6.93
N HIS A 426 4.49 8.64 7.52
CA HIS A 426 4.58 8.45 8.97
C HIS A 426 5.96 8.03 9.44
N ASP A 427 6.14 7.86 10.75
CA ASP A 427 7.43 7.52 11.39
C ASP A 427 8.56 8.44 10.92
N ALA A 428 8.27 9.75 10.96
CA ALA A 428 9.21 10.82 10.63
C ALA A 428 9.95 11.31 11.88
N ASN A 429 10.25 10.39 12.78
CA ASN A 429 10.76 10.67 14.10
C ASN A 429 12.28 10.78 14.08
N TRP A 430 12.75 11.93 14.54
CA TRP A 430 14.15 12.12 14.88
C TRP A 430 14.39 11.57 16.29
N ASN A 431 15.22 10.53 16.39
CA ASN A 431 15.60 9.95 17.66
C ASN A 431 17.13 9.91 17.76
N ILE A 432 17.65 10.67 18.71
CA ILE A 432 19.09 10.77 18.97
C ILE A 432 19.74 9.43 19.31
N ASN A 433 18.94 8.45 19.76
CA ASN A 433 19.41 7.11 20.10
C ASN A 433 19.48 6.18 18.89
N ASP A 434 18.96 6.59 17.73
CA ASP A 434 19.05 5.75 16.53
C ASP A 434 20.48 5.74 15.99
N ASP A 435 20.87 4.61 15.40
CA ASP A 435 22.15 4.47 14.72
C ASP A 435 22.30 5.52 13.61
N PHE A 436 23.49 6.13 13.54
CA PHE A 436 23.84 7.19 12.58
C PHE A 436 23.00 8.48 12.67
N CYS A 437 22.18 8.65 13.72
CA CYS A 437 21.51 9.91 14.01
C CYS A 437 22.55 10.99 14.32
N PRO A 438 22.76 12.02 13.48
CA PRO A 438 23.80 12.98 13.76
C PRO A 438 23.37 13.78 14.96
N ARG A 439 24.25 13.90 15.96
CA ARG A 439 24.00 14.75 17.12
C ARG A 439 24.17 16.17 16.64
N ALA A 440 23.08 16.75 16.15
CA ALA A 440 22.98 18.19 15.97
C ALA A 440 23.62 18.88 17.19
N PRO A 441 24.42 19.94 17.00
CA PRO A 441 24.89 20.76 18.11
C PRO A 441 23.71 21.03 19.04
N ILE A 442 23.90 20.82 20.34
CA ILE A 442 22.84 20.98 21.35
C ILE A 442 22.06 22.28 21.04
N GLY A 443 20.80 22.13 20.60
CA GLY A 443 19.92 23.24 20.20
C GLY A 443 19.55 23.33 18.72
N GLN A 444 20.18 22.58 17.80
CA GLN A 444 19.74 22.51 16.41
C GLN A 444 18.67 21.43 16.25
N ILE A 445 17.41 21.85 16.18
CA ILE A 445 16.28 20.93 15.93
C ILE A 445 16.34 20.54 14.45
N TYR A 446 16.31 19.24 14.15
CA TYR A 446 16.16 18.78 12.77
C TYR A 446 14.83 19.30 12.23
N HIS A 447 14.88 19.99 11.09
CA HIS A 447 13.69 20.51 10.45
C HIS A 447 13.08 19.46 9.54
N GLY A 448 11.82 19.14 9.75
CA GLY A 448 11.10 18.14 8.96
C GLY A 448 9.61 18.41 8.97
N SER A 449 9.01 18.34 7.78
CA SER A 449 7.56 18.45 7.60
C SER A 449 7.02 17.40 6.65
N GLY A 450 5.80 16.92 6.86
CA GLY A 450 5.13 16.04 5.88
C GLY A 450 5.21 16.66 4.48
N VAL A 451 4.83 17.93 4.36
CA VAL A 451 5.09 18.74 3.17
C VAL A 451 5.75 20.07 3.55
N ALA A 452 6.91 20.36 2.98
CA ALA A 452 7.57 21.65 3.07
C ALA A 452 7.40 22.44 1.75
N ILE A 453 6.56 23.47 1.78
CA ILE A 453 6.22 24.32 0.64
C ILE A 453 7.14 25.54 0.60
N ARG A 454 7.80 25.75 -0.55
CA ARG A 454 8.68 26.89 -0.85
C ARG A 454 8.42 27.52 -2.23
N GLY A 455 7.29 27.19 -2.84
CA GLY A 455 6.87 27.66 -4.16
C GLY A 455 5.36 27.84 -4.27
N ASN A 456 4.86 28.07 -5.49
CA ASN A 456 3.46 28.42 -5.76
C ASN A 456 2.71 27.29 -6.50
N ARG A 457 1.38 27.38 -6.60
CA ARG A 457 0.55 26.42 -7.35
C ARG A 457 0.71 24.97 -6.85
N TYR A 458 0.40 24.75 -5.58
CA TYR A 458 0.39 23.41 -4.96
C TYR A 458 -1.05 22.94 -4.77
N ILE A 459 -1.29 21.67 -5.05
CA ILE A 459 -2.50 20.95 -4.64
C ILE A 459 -2.06 19.80 -3.74
N ILE A 460 -2.46 19.86 -2.47
CA ILE A 460 -2.15 18.86 -1.46
C ILE A 460 -3.47 18.29 -0.96
N ARG A 461 -3.78 17.04 -1.33
CA ARG A 461 -5.09 16.47 -1.00
C ARG A 461 -5.11 14.97 -0.71
N ASN A 462 -6.11 14.53 0.05
CA ASN A 462 -6.31 13.11 0.34
C ASN A 462 -5.10 12.45 1.03
N ASN A 463 -4.22 13.20 1.68
CA ASN A 463 -3.03 12.65 2.33
C ASN A 463 -3.26 12.38 3.82
N ILE A 464 -2.56 11.40 4.35
CA ILE A 464 -2.49 11.11 5.79
C ILE A 464 -1.04 11.32 6.24
N PHE A 465 -0.81 12.32 7.09
CA PHE A 465 0.49 12.65 7.67
C PHE A 465 0.42 12.49 9.19
N HIS A 466 1.25 11.61 9.75
CA HIS A 466 1.28 11.43 11.20
C HIS A 466 2.60 10.92 11.73
N ASP A 467 2.68 10.74 13.05
CA ASP A 467 3.80 10.15 13.75
C ASP A 467 5.16 10.77 13.36
N GLY A 468 5.34 12.04 13.68
CA GLY A 468 6.65 12.70 13.56
C GLY A 468 6.58 14.11 13.01
N PHE A 469 7.54 14.45 12.14
CA PHE A 469 7.67 15.76 11.50
C PHE A 469 7.94 16.90 12.50
N PRO A 470 9.20 17.10 12.92
CA PRO A 470 9.58 18.01 14.00
C PRO A 470 9.27 19.50 13.77
N THR A 471 8.83 19.92 12.58
CA THR A 471 8.39 21.30 12.32
C THR A 471 6.87 21.45 12.12
N ALA A 472 6.22 20.59 11.32
CA ALA A 472 4.78 20.60 11.07
C ALA A 472 4.37 19.44 10.15
N GLY A 473 3.09 19.07 10.10
CA GLY A 473 2.56 18.16 9.07
C GLY A 473 2.66 18.80 7.68
N ILE A 474 2.16 20.03 7.53
CA ILE A 474 2.35 20.84 6.32
C ILE A 474 2.85 22.22 6.73
N ALA A 475 3.94 22.70 6.13
CA ALA A 475 4.51 24.00 6.43
C ALA A 475 4.88 24.79 5.17
N MET A 476 4.52 26.07 5.18
CA MET A 476 5.07 27.09 4.29
C MET A 476 6.30 27.70 4.97
N TYR A 477 7.47 27.57 4.33
CA TYR A 477 8.72 28.04 4.89
C TYR A 477 9.09 29.43 4.38
N ASN A 478 9.44 30.31 5.32
CA ASN A 478 9.83 31.68 5.06
C ASN A 478 11.35 31.82 5.06
N ASP A 479 11.99 31.39 3.98
CA ASP A 479 13.43 31.42 3.84
C ASP A 479 13.92 32.46 2.83
N THR A 480 13.12 32.85 1.83
CA THR A 480 13.62 33.74 0.75
C THR A 480 12.57 34.64 0.11
N ASN A 481 12.02 35.66 0.78
CA ASN A 481 11.07 36.64 0.18
C ASN A 481 9.86 36.04 -0.59
N THR A 482 9.61 34.74 -0.49
CA THR A 482 8.58 34.05 -1.26
C THR A 482 7.23 34.39 -0.64
N ALA A 483 6.36 34.94 -1.48
CA ALA A 483 4.96 35.14 -1.19
C ALA A 483 4.20 33.98 -1.82
N PHE A 484 3.34 33.31 -1.06
CA PHE A 484 2.67 32.10 -1.53
C PHE A 484 1.34 32.42 -2.20
N SER A 485 1.14 31.88 -3.40
CA SER A 485 -0.09 32.00 -4.17
C SER A 485 -0.57 30.67 -4.74
N ASP A 486 -1.88 30.58 -4.94
CA ASP A 486 -2.56 29.46 -5.60
C ASP A 486 -2.30 28.11 -4.91
N ILE A 487 -2.38 28.09 -3.57
CA ILE A 487 -2.19 26.87 -2.78
C ILE A 487 -3.54 26.32 -2.37
N ARG A 488 -3.75 25.03 -2.60
CA ARG A 488 -4.91 24.28 -2.14
C ARG A 488 -4.49 23.12 -1.24
N ILE A 489 -4.95 23.13 0.00
CA ILE A 489 -4.77 22.06 0.99
C ILE A 489 -6.16 21.53 1.32
N GLU A 490 -6.55 20.38 0.77
CA GLU A 490 -7.90 19.86 0.94
C GLU A 490 -8.00 18.38 1.29
N ASN A 491 -8.94 18.01 2.17
CA ASN A 491 -9.21 16.61 2.48
C ASN A 491 -7.99 15.80 2.96
N ASN A 492 -7.11 16.42 3.76
CA ASN A 492 -6.00 15.74 4.40
C ASN A 492 -6.34 15.39 5.86
N ILE A 493 -5.68 14.38 6.40
CA ILE A 493 -5.64 14.06 7.83
C ILE A 493 -4.22 14.32 8.34
N LEU A 494 -4.08 15.24 9.28
CA LEU A 494 -2.83 15.55 9.97
C LEU A 494 -3.02 15.23 11.45
N TYR A 495 -2.23 14.34 12.03
CA TYR A 495 -2.32 14.05 13.46
C TYR A 495 -0.98 13.61 14.03
N ASP A 496 -0.81 13.70 15.34
CA ASP A 496 0.43 13.31 16.03
C ASP A 496 1.71 13.88 15.39
N ILE A 497 1.64 15.18 15.06
CA ILE A 497 2.75 15.94 14.52
C ILE A 497 3.58 16.50 15.67
N ARG A 498 4.85 16.09 15.77
CA ARG A 498 5.76 16.44 16.89
C ARG A 498 6.35 17.83 16.78
N ALA A 499 5.51 18.84 16.60
CA ALA A 499 5.97 20.20 16.40
C ALA A 499 4.99 21.23 16.96
N TYR A 500 5.37 22.51 16.80
CA TYR A 500 4.57 23.65 17.21
C TYR A 500 3.14 23.63 16.66
N CYS A 501 2.95 23.16 15.41
CA CYS A 501 1.62 22.96 14.87
C CYS A 501 1.53 21.92 13.76
N ALA A 502 0.34 21.34 13.55
CA ALA A 502 0.11 20.39 12.46
C ALA A 502 0.08 21.09 11.07
N LEU A 503 -0.48 22.29 10.97
CA LEU A 503 -0.48 23.11 9.76
C LEU A 503 0.10 24.50 10.03
N ARG A 504 1.22 24.83 9.36
CA ARG A 504 1.87 26.13 9.44
C ARG A 504 1.73 26.90 8.13
N LEU A 505 1.14 28.07 8.21
CA LEU A 505 0.93 29.03 7.13
C LEU A 505 1.79 30.28 7.38
N ASP A 506 2.52 30.73 6.37
CA ASP A 506 3.40 31.90 6.47
C ASP A 506 3.44 32.61 5.11
N LYS A 507 3.56 33.94 5.10
CA LYS A 507 3.67 34.79 3.89
C LYS A 507 2.62 34.53 2.81
N LEU A 508 1.36 34.38 3.20
CA LEU A 508 0.28 34.20 2.23
C LEU A 508 0.07 35.47 1.38
N LEU A 509 -0.13 35.33 0.07
CA LEU A 509 -0.38 36.44 -0.85
C LEU A 509 -1.81 36.44 -1.39
N GLU A 510 -2.20 35.42 -2.15
CA GLU A 510 -3.54 35.31 -2.75
C GLU A 510 -3.92 33.87 -3.10
N ASN A 511 -5.23 33.62 -3.26
CA ASN A 511 -5.79 32.33 -3.69
C ASN A 511 -5.36 31.12 -2.85
N ILE A 512 -5.33 31.28 -1.51
CA ILE A 512 -5.02 30.18 -0.59
C ILE A 512 -6.31 29.55 -0.11
N TYR A 513 -6.43 28.23 -0.25
CA TYR A 513 -7.60 27.44 0.15
C TYR A 513 -7.16 26.32 1.08
N VAL A 514 -7.69 26.30 2.29
CA VAL A 514 -7.54 25.20 3.25
C VAL A 514 -8.94 24.70 3.59
N ARG A 515 -9.30 23.50 3.13
CA ARG A 515 -10.67 23.02 3.31
C ARG A 515 -10.87 21.53 3.51
N ASN A 516 -11.93 21.18 4.24
CA ASN A 516 -12.32 19.78 4.49
C ASN A 516 -11.17 18.95 5.10
N ASN A 517 -10.25 19.53 5.87
CA ASN A 517 -9.16 18.79 6.52
C ASN A 517 -9.54 18.40 7.95
N LEU A 518 -8.98 17.29 8.43
CA LEU A 518 -8.90 16.96 9.85
C LEU A 518 -7.48 17.25 10.31
N ILE A 519 -7.33 18.17 11.26
CA ILE A 519 -6.05 18.67 11.73
C ILE A 519 -6.00 18.53 13.24
N VAL A 520 -5.19 17.61 13.75
CA VAL A 520 -5.07 17.30 15.17
C VAL A 520 -3.65 17.63 15.62
N GLY A 521 -3.52 18.63 16.50
CA GLY A 521 -2.27 18.95 17.19
C GLY A 521 -1.84 17.80 18.09
N HIS A 522 -0.55 17.76 18.43
CA HIS A 522 0.00 16.73 19.31
C HIS A 522 -0.55 16.87 20.74
N ALA A 523 -0.88 15.74 21.40
CA ALA A 523 -1.43 15.78 22.74
C ALA A 523 -0.31 15.75 23.80
N HIS A 524 -0.26 16.76 24.67
CA HIS A 524 0.71 16.87 25.77
C HIS A 524 0.23 16.25 27.09
N GLY A 525 -1.01 15.75 27.14
CA GLY A 525 -1.54 14.97 28.25
C GLY A 525 -1.80 15.73 29.56
N SER A 526 -1.40 17.00 29.70
CA SER A 526 -1.76 17.82 30.87
C SER A 526 -1.73 19.32 30.59
N GLY A 527 -2.54 20.09 31.34
CA GLY A 527 -2.49 21.55 31.35
C GLY A 527 -3.45 22.24 30.37
N THR A 528 -3.28 23.56 30.23
CA THR A 528 -4.21 24.47 29.54
C THR A 528 -4.19 24.37 28.01
N SER A 529 -3.26 23.60 27.47
CA SER A 529 -3.04 23.36 26.03
C SER A 529 -2.90 21.87 25.82
N TYR A 530 -3.99 21.14 26.07
CA TYR A 530 -3.99 19.68 26.01
C TYR A 530 -3.49 19.15 24.67
N TYR A 531 -3.93 19.80 23.60
CA TYR A 531 -3.40 19.65 22.25
C TYR A 531 -2.57 20.87 21.88
N ASP A 532 -1.47 20.65 21.18
CA ASP A 532 -0.60 21.66 20.57
C ASP A 532 -1.32 22.50 19.51
N GLY A 533 -0.57 23.35 18.81
CA GLY A 533 -1.11 24.10 17.67
C GLY A 533 -1.73 23.15 16.63
N GLY A 534 -3.02 23.32 16.35
CA GLY A 534 -3.61 22.69 15.17
C GLY A 534 -3.13 23.45 13.92
N VAL A 535 -3.38 24.76 13.91
CA VAL A 535 -3.07 25.64 12.77
C VAL A 535 -2.44 26.93 13.27
N SER A 536 -1.40 27.40 12.57
CA SER A 536 -0.81 28.71 12.79
C SER A 536 -0.69 29.48 11.48
N LEU A 537 -1.19 30.72 11.45
CA LEU A 537 -0.89 31.71 10.40
C LEU A 537 0.04 32.78 10.97
N SER A 538 1.31 32.70 10.57
CA SER A 538 2.38 33.55 11.12
C SER A 538 2.45 34.92 10.45
N SER A 539 2.25 35.02 9.14
CA SER A 539 2.30 36.30 8.43
C SER A 539 1.55 36.27 7.09
N LEU A 540 1.24 37.47 6.60
CA LEU A 540 0.85 37.72 5.20
C LEU A 540 2.02 38.36 4.46
N ALA A 541 2.10 38.14 3.16
CA ALA A 541 3.08 38.78 2.30
C ALA A 541 2.81 40.29 2.15
N VAL A 542 3.87 41.06 1.89
CA VAL A 542 3.74 42.47 1.54
C VAL A 542 2.90 42.59 0.27
N GLY A 543 1.86 43.43 0.30
CA GLY A 543 0.94 43.61 -0.82
C GLY A 543 -0.26 42.66 -0.82
N ALA A 544 -0.36 41.75 0.14
CA ALA A 544 -1.57 40.95 0.32
C ALA A 544 -2.75 41.86 0.71
N THR A 545 -3.84 41.81 -0.06
CA THR A 545 -5.03 42.63 0.17
C THR A 545 -6.28 41.76 0.14
N GLY A 546 -7.29 42.10 0.94
CA GLY A 546 -8.54 41.34 1.02
C GLY A 546 -8.42 40.00 1.74
N ASN A 547 -9.30 39.06 1.39
CA ASN A 547 -9.35 37.71 1.96
C ASN A 547 -8.34 36.79 1.25
N VAL A 548 -7.15 36.71 1.82
CA VAL A 548 -6.02 35.97 1.26
C VAL A 548 -6.19 34.45 1.46
N LEU A 549 -6.79 34.07 2.58
CA LEU A 549 -7.01 32.70 3.00
C LEU A 549 -8.51 32.40 3.05
N ASN A 550 -8.92 31.35 2.34
CA ASN A 550 -10.22 30.71 2.48
C ASN A 550 -10.03 29.45 3.33
N PHE A 551 -10.61 29.44 4.53
CA PHE A 551 -10.48 28.37 5.51
C PHE A 551 -11.87 27.78 5.77
N ASP A 552 -12.24 26.69 5.09
CA ASP A 552 -13.63 26.21 5.04
C ASP A 552 -13.78 24.72 5.43
N ASN A 553 -14.84 24.36 6.16
CA ASN A 553 -15.17 22.96 6.50
C ASN A 553 -14.04 22.15 7.21
N ASN A 554 -13.12 22.79 7.92
CA ASN A 554 -12.05 22.07 8.60
C ASN A 554 -12.46 21.66 10.02
N ILE A 555 -11.95 20.54 10.49
CA ILE A 555 -11.98 20.14 11.90
C ILE A 555 -10.57 20.34 12.44
N VAL A 556 -10.40 21.25 13.39
CA VAL A 556 -9.10 21.55 13.99
C VAL A 556 -9.15 21.26 15.48
N VAL A 557 -8.28 20.37 15.93
CA VAL A 557 -8.13 19.95 17.32
C VAL A 557 -6.77 20.40 17.81
N GLY A 558 -6.78 21.17 18.88
CA GLY A 558 -5.68 22.05 19.23
C GLY A 558 -5.99 23.52 18.98
N THR A 559 -4.94 24.34 19.09
CA THR A 559 -5.08 25.80 18.97
C THR A 559 -5.03 26.22 17.50
N THR A 560 -6.05 26.93 17.04
CA THR A 560 -6.02 27.70 15.79
C THR A 560 -5.63 29.14 16.10
N ASP A 561 -4.46 29.56 15.62
CA ASP A 561 -3.95 30.92 15.82
C ASP A 561 -3.73 31.62 14.47
N PHE A 562 -4.63 32.55 14.13
CA PHE A 562 -4.45 33.47 13.01
C PHE A 562 -3.93 34.86 13.43
N GLY A 563 -3.55 35.03 14.69
CA GLY A 563 -2.94 36.24 15.22
C GLY A 563 -3.79 37.50 14.99
N ALA A 564 -3.20 38.49 14.32
CA ALA A 564 -3.89 39.73 13.94
C ALA A 564 -4.72 39.60 12.64
N TYR A 565 -4.66 38.45 11.96
CA TYR A 565 -5.15 38.26 10.61
C TYR A 565 -6.56 37.67 10.53
N TRP A 566 -7.25 37.44 11.65
CA TRP A 566 -8.62 36.90 11.65
C TRP A 566 -9.59 37.67 10.74
N GLY A 567 -9.46 39.00 10.65
CA GLY A 567 -10.28 39.84 9.76
C GLY A 567 -9.93 39.73 8.27
N GLN A 568 -8.86 39.02 7.92
CA GLN A 568 -8.39 38.78 6.55
C GLN A 568 -8.50 37.29 6.14
N VAL A 569 -9.06 36.46 7.01
CA VAL A 569 -9.38 35.06 6.72
C VAL A 569 -10.88 34.95 6.44
N SER A 570 -11.22 34.54 5.22
CA SER A 570 -12.57 34.09 4.91
C SER A 570 -12.74 32.70 5.49
N GLN A 571 -13.64 32.54 6.46
CA GLN A 571 -13.87 31.25 7.11
C GLN A 571 -15.33 30.85 7.05
N ARG A 572 -15.61 29.57 6.79
CA ARG A 572 -16.97 29.01 6.82
C ARG A 572 -17.01 27.60 7.39
N ASN A 573 -17.99 27.34 8.25
CA ASN A 573 -18.31 26.00 8.77
C ASN A 573 -17.10 25.20 9.27
N ASN A 574 -16.16 25.85 9.96
CA ASN A 574 -15.06 25.15 10.62
C ASN A 574 -15.44 24.75 12.04
N ILE A 575 -14.91 23.64 12.53
CA ILE A 575 -14.99 23.25 13.94
C ILE A 575 -13.61 23.46 14.53
N PHE A 576 -13.50 24.45 15.42
CA PHE A 576 -12.29 24.71 16.18
C PHE A 576 -12.44 24.15 17.58
N TYR A 577 -11.46 23.36 18.02
CA TYR A 577 -11.35 23.03 19.43
C TYR A 577 -11.08 24.30 20.24
N CYS A 578 -10.06 25.06 19.85
CA CYS A 578 -9.71 26.35 20.43
C CYS A 578 -9.33 27.33 19.32
N ALA A 579 -9.83 28.57 19.39
CA ALA A 579 -9.45 29.66 18.49
C ALA A 579 -8.82 30.80 19.31
N ARG A 580 -7.69 31.35 18.84
CA ARG A 580 -6.94 32.39 19.56
C ARG A 580 -6.54 33.54 18.65
N SER A 581 -6.56 34.76 19.19
CA SER A 581 -5.87 35.93 18.64
C SER A 581 -4.47 36.10 19.26
N ASN A 582 -3.79 37.21 19.00
CA ASN A 582 -2.51 37.52 19.67
C ASN A 582 -2.65 37.69 21.19
N THR A 583 -3.83 38.05 21.70
CA THR A 583 -4.01 38.48 23.10
C THR A 583 -5.15 37.79 23.83
N SER A 584 -6.01 37.05 23.14
CA SER A 584 -7.21 36.45 23.74
C SER A 584 -7.61 35.13 23.08
N ILE A 585 -8.24 34.26 23.86
CA ILE A 585 -9.06 33.16 23.32
C ILE A 585 -10.33 33.78 22.75
N LEU A 586 -10.73 33.33 21.56
CA LEU A 586 -11.91 33.80 20.86
C LEU A 586 -13.13 32.98 21.28
N ASP A 587 -14.24 33.66 21.47
CA ASP A 587 -15.53 33.00 21.69
C ASP A 587 -16.25 32.70 20.37
N GLN A 588 -17.36 31.98 20.49
CA GLN A 588 -18.24 31.64 19.36
C GLN A 588 -18.76 32.87 18.62
N ALA A 589 -18.98 34.00 19.31
CA ALA A 589 -19.51 35.21 18.70
C ALA A 589 -18.47 35.91 17.81
N THR A 590 -17.18 35.73 18.12
CA THR A 590 -16.07 36.32 17.37
C THR A 590 -15.70 35.50 16.13
N VAL A 591 -15.88 34.18 16.17
CA VAL A 591 -15.62 33.32 15.01
C VAL A 591 -16.85 33.31 14.09
N GLY A 592 -16.69 33.83 12.88
CA GLY A 592 -17.78 34.02 11.91
C GLY A 592 -18.05 32.82 10.98
N GLY A 593 -18.97 33.05 10.03
CA GLY A 593 -19.19 32.17 8.87
C GLY A 593 -19.83 30.81 9.20
N GLY A 594 -20.60 30.72 10.29
CA GLY A 594 -21.18 29.44 10.73
C GLY A 594 -20.17 28.46 11.34
N SER A 595 -18.91 28.89 11.55
CA SER A 595 -17.91 28.08 12.26
C SER A 595 -18.27 27.95 13.74
N MET A 596 -17.77 26.91 14.40
CA MET A 596 -18.02 26.59 15.80
C MET A 596 -16.72 26.57 16.61
N VAL A 597 -16.74 27.07 17.85
CA VAL A 597 -15.65 26.92 18.83
C VAL A 597 -16.13 26.03 19.97
N LEU A 598 -15.51 24.85 20.12
CA LEU A 598 -15.95 23.84 21.08
C LEU A 598 -15.56 24.17 22.53
N THR A 599 -14.40 24.80 22.73
CA THR A 599 -14.01 25.30 24.04
C THR A 599 -13.36 26.68 23.97
N ALA A 600 -13.87 27.60 24.81
CA ALA A 600 -13.29 28.92 25.03
C ALA A 600 -12.44 28.99 26.31
N THR A 601 -12.33 27.88 27.07
CA THR A 601 -11.59 27.83 28.34
C THR A 601 -10.80 26.54 28.49
N SER A 602 -9.59 26.66 28.99
CA SER A 602 -8.50 25.69 28.90
C SER A 602 -8.61 24.43 29.75
N LEU A 603 -9.79 24.08 30.29
CA LEU A 603 -9.85 23.19 31.46
C LEU A 603 -10.80 21.99 31.37
N THR A 604 -11.54 21.77 30.28
CA THR A 604 -12.44 20.62 30.23
C THR A 604 -12.51 19.94 28.87
N SER A 605 -12.08 18.68 28.89
CA SER A 605 -12.71 17.48 28.31
C SER A 605 -11.92 16.76 27.21
N LEU A 606 -11.77 15.46 27.45
CA LEU A 606 -11.52 14.38 26.46
C LEU A 606 -12.68 14.26 25.45
N ARG A 607 -13.37 15.36 25.14
CA ARG A 607 -14.61 15.33 24.35
C ARG A 607 -14.32 14.89 22.93
N PHE A 608 -13.15 15.22 22.41
CA PHE A 608 -12.77 14.80 21.07
C PHE A 608 -12.55 13.29 20.99
N GLU A 609 -11.89 12.72 21.98
CA GLU A 609 -11.63 11.29 22.10
C GLU A 609 -12.91 10.51 22.39
N ASN A 610 -13.78 11.02 23.28
CA ASN A 610 -14.93 10.27 23.77
C ASN A 610 -16.21 10.43 22.94
N GLU A 611 -16.41 11.56 22.25
CA GLU A 611 -17.68 11.88 21.61
C GLU A 611 -17.58 12.08 20.10
N PHE A 612 -16.37 12.30 19.57
CA PHE A 612 -16.20 12.78 18.20
C PHE A 612 -15.89 11.68 17.19
N PHE A 613 -15.11 10.67 17.58
CA PHE A 613 -14.78 9.51 16.73
C PHE A 613 -15.28 8.20 17.33
N SER A 614 -15.65 7.25 16.49
CA SER A 614 -16.21 5.96 16.94
C SER A 614 -15.16 4.94 17.39
N ASN A 615 -13.93 5.04 16.88
CA ASN A 615 -12.90 4.00 17.02
C ASN A 615 -11.73 4.40 17.90
N ILE A 616 -11.80 5.59 18.50
CA ILE A 616 -10.80 6.08 19.42
C ILE A 616 -11.28 5.75 20.82
N THR A 617 -10.67 4.74 21.42
CA THR A 617 -11.09 4.23 22.73
C THR A 617 -10.13 4.60 23.85
N ASN A 618 -8.93 5.07 23.50
CA ASN A 618 -7.92 5.45 24.48
C ASN A 618 -7.12 6.66 24.02
N HIS A 619 -6.98 7.64 24.92
CA HIS A 619 -6.13 8.82 24.72
C HIS A 619 -4.65 8.48 24.47
N SER A 620 -4.17 7.31 24.91
CA SER A 620 -2.82 6.86 24.59
C SER A 620 -2.54 6.75 23.08
N GLN A 621 -3.58 6.75 22.25
CA GLN A 621 -3.47 6.77 20.79
C GLN A 621 -3.00 8.13 20.24
N PHE A 622 -3.02 9.20 21.05
CA PHE A 622 -2.57 10.54 20.68
C PHE A 622 -1.38 11.05 21.50
N THR A 623 -1.07 10.41 22.62
CA THR A 623 0.06 10.81 23.44
C THR A 623 1.29 10.03 23.07
N TRP A 624 2.34 10.76 22.74
CA TRP A 624 3.67 10.22 22.83
C TRP A 624 4.05 10.08 24.31
N ASP A 625 4.16 8.86 24.80
CA ASP A 625 4.86 8.62 26.04
C ASP A 625 6.37 8.81 25.79
N SER A 626 6.83 10.03 26.09
CA SER A 626 8.24 10.42 25.97
C SER A 626 9.21 9.49 26.69
N ILE A 627 8.73 8.70 27.68
CA ILE A 627 9.55 7.82 28.49
C ILE A 627 9.66 6.43 27.87
N SER A 628 8.57 5.88 27.33
CA SER A 628 8.59 4.49 26.84
C SER A 628 9.05 4.36 25.38
N GLN A 629 8.91 5.39 24.53
CA GLN A 629 9.16 5.30 23.07
C GLN A 629 8.45 4.10 22.39
N THR A 630 7.56 3.40 23.10
CA THR A 630 6.99 2.13 22.64
C THR A 630 5.66 2.40 21.97
N GLY A 631 5.69 2.39 20.64
CA GLY A 631 4.55 2.09 19.77
C GLY A 631 3.47 3.17 19.74
N HIS A 632 3.52 4.01 18.73
CA HIS A 632 2.36 4.81 18.37
C HIS A 632 1.29 3.92 17.72
N HIS A 633 0.06 4.12 18.16
CA HIS A 633 -1.07 3.41 17.60
C HIS A 633 -1.49 4.15 16.33
N GLN A 634 -1.18 3.59 15.16
CA GLN A 634 -1.70 4.10 13.89
C GLN A 634 -3.23 4.15 13.99
N LEU A 635 -3.79 5.35 13.98
CA LEU A 635 -5.23 5.53 13.90
C LEU A 635 -5.62 5.33 12.44
N ILE A 636 -6.05 4.11 12.13
CA ILE A 636 -6.38 3.69 10.77
C ILE A 636 -7.84 4.05 10.42
N ASP A 637 -8.69 4.25 11.44
CA ASP A 637 -10.10 4.57 11.25
C ASP A 637 -10.50 5.87 11.96
N TRP A 638 -10.76 6.90 11.16
CA TRP A 638 -11.18 8.24 11.60
C TRP A 638 -12.68 8.45 11.50
N SER A 639 -13.45 7.36 11.55
CA SER A 639 -14.90 7.45 11.47
C SER A 639 -15.46 8.32 12.60
N LEU A 640 -16.33 9.26 12.23
CA LEU A 640 -17.03 10.11 13.18
C LEU A 640 -18.01 9.25 13.99
N SER A 641 -18.08 9.50 15.30
CA SER A 641 -19.17 8.99 16.13
C SER A 641 -20.50 9.53 15.60
N LEU A 642 -21.58 8.73 15.66
CA LEU A 642 -22.92 9.16 15.26
C LEU A 642 -23.45 10.37 16.02
N SER A 643 -22.91 10.64 17.22
CA SER A 643 -23.23 11.83 18.03
C SER A 643 -22.30 13.02 17.75
N SER A 644 -21.33 12.87 16.86
CA SER A 644 -20.31 13.88 16.61
C SER A 644 -20.97 15.13 16.02
N PRO A 645 -20.66 16.32 16.55
CA PRO A 645 -21.20 17.57 16.00
C PRO A 645 -20.62 17.91 14.62
N ALA A 646 -19.65 17.14 14.11
CA ALA A 646 -19.16 17.27 12.73
C ALA A 646 -20.07 16.63 11.68
N ILE A 647 -20.91 15.66 12.07
CA ILE A 647 -21.91 15.10 11.17
C ILE A 647 -22.94 16.21 10.90
N GLY A 648 -23.20 16.51 9.62
CA GLY A 648 -24.14 17.57 9.28
C GLY A 648 -23.52 18.94 9.07
N PHE A 649 -22.29 19.18 9.52
CA PHE A 649 -21.84 20.54 9.78
C PHE A 649 -21.29 21.30 8.57
N GLY A 650 -20.55 20.61 7.68
CA GLY A 650 -19.89 21.25 6.55
C GLY A 650 -20.84 21.67 5.42
N ASP A 651 -20.36 22.57 4.55
CA ASP A 651 -21.01 22.90 3.28
C ASP A 651 -20.69 21.82 2.22
N SER A 652 -21.69 21.07 1.77
CA SER A 652 -21.53 20.02 0.74
C SER A 652 -20.96 20.54 -0.56
N SER A 653 -21.23 21.80 -0.93
CA SER A 653 -20.77 22.36 -2.20
C SER A 653 -19.24 22.55 -2.25
N LEU A 654 -18.58 22.52 -1.10
CA LEU A 654 -17.14 22.67 -0.97
C LEU A 654 -16.42 21.33 -0.80
N GLN A 655 -17.14 20.23 -0.64
CA GLN A 655 -16.54 18.91 -0.44
C GLN A 655 -16.03 18.34 -1.77
N PRO A 656 -14.86 17.69 -1.80
CA PRO A 656 -14.47 16.91 -2.97
C PRO A 656 -15.36 15.66 -3.08
N PRO A 657 -15.58 15.14 -4.31
CA PRO A 657 -16.50 14.03 -4.55
C PRO A 657 -16.10 12.75 -3.79
N ASP A 658 -14.79 12.51 -3.65
CA ASP A 658 -14.25 11.32 -3.01
C ASP A 658 -13.87 11.58 -1.55
N GLY A 659 -14.02 10.56 -0.71
CA GLY A 659 -13.45 10.54 0.64
C GLY A 659 -11.94 10.33 0.59
N ILE A 660 -11.26 10.45 1.73
CA ILE A 660 -9.82 10.13 1.80
C ILE A 660 -9.56 8.63 1.56
N GLY A 661 -10.55 7.77 1.83
CA GLY A 661 -10.41 6.32 1.76
C GLY A 661 -9.92 5.75 3.09
N GLY A 662 -9.30 4.58 3.06
CA GLY A 662 -8.58 3.99 4.18
C GLY A 662 -7.18 3.56 3.78
N ILE A 663 -6.49 2.88 4.68
CA ILE A 663 -5.13 2.37 4.47
C ILE A 663 -5.19 0.85 4.29
N ASP A 664 -4.57 0.32 3.24
CA ASP A 664 -4.48 -1.13 3.03
C ASP A 664 -3.38 -1.78 3.90
N ALA A 665 -3.24 -3.10 3.79
CA ALA A 665 -2.26 -3.85 4.58
C ALA A 665 -0.80 -3.48 4.26
N ASP A 666 -0.54 -2.92 3.07
CA ASP A 666 0.79 -2.51 2.62
C ASP A 666 1.09 -1.04 2.99
N GLY A 667 0.13 -0.35 3.61
CA GLY A 667 0.28 1.03 4.06
C GLY A 667 -0.13 2.08 3.03
N PHE A 668 -0.72 1.70 1.90
CA PHE A 668 -1.18 2.63 0.87
C PHE A 668 -2.60 3.11 1.12
N ILE A 669 -2.89 4.35 0.69
CA ILE A 669 -4.26 4.88 0.71
C ILE A 669 -5.02 4.34 -0.50
N PHE A 670 -6.13 3.65 -0.26
CA PHE A 670 -7.07 3.30 -1.32
C PHE A 670 -8.08 4.44 -1.50
N THR A 671 -7.94 5.21 -2.57
CA THR A 671 -8.88 6.28 -2.91
C THR A 671 -10.12 5.74 -3.65
N GLY A 672 -11.16 6.58 -3.78
CA GLY A 672 -12.36 6.25 -4.53
C GLY A 672 -13.47 5.56 -3.73
N ALA A 673 -13.28 5.36 -2.42
CA ALA A 673 -14.39 5.04 -1.55
C ALA A 673 -15.38 6.23 -1.54
N PRO A 674 -16.67 6.00 -1.84
CA PRO A 674 -17.68 7.05 -1.74
C PRO A 674 -17.69 7.63 -0.33
N ARG A 675 -17.87 8.95 -0.23
CA ARG A 675 -18.14 9.58 1.06
C ARG A 675 -19.39 8.98 1.69
N SER A 676 -19.30 8.60 2.97
CA SER A 676 -20.42 8.07 3.77
C SER A 676 -20.52 8.88 5.05
N LEU A 677 -21.70 8.94 5.70
CA LEU A 677 -21.96 9.73 6.91
C LEU A 677 -20.93 9.53 8.03
N VAL A 678 -20.26 8.39 8.07
CA VAL A 678 -19.25 8.05 9.07
C VAL A 678 -17.82 8.33 8.60
N ASN A 679 -17.52 8.37 7.29
CA ASN A 679 -16.16 8.49 6.74
C ASN A 679 -15.74 9.94 6.41
N HIS A 680 -16.12 10.94 7.20
CA HIS A 680 -16.02 12.36 6.80
C HIS A 680 -15.08 13.23 7.66
N ASN A 681 -14.40 14.15 6.98
CA ASN A 681 -14.07 15.48 7.51
C ASN A 681 -15.32 16.37 7.38
N ALA A 682 -15.69 17.14 8.42
CA ALA A 682 -16.95 17.87 8.63
C ALA A 682 -17.83 18.05 7.37
N GLY A 683 -19.01 17.42 7.35
CA GLY A 683 -19.81 17.28 6.14
C GLY A 683 -21.28 17.02 6.37
N PRO A 684 -22.17 17.50 5.49
CA PRO A 684 -23.60 17.49 5.75
C PRO A 684 -24.18 16.07 5.79
N SER A 685 -25.21 15.91 6.61
CA SER A 685 -26.13 14.79 6.55
C SER A 685 -26.97 14.97 5.31
N SER A 686 -27.09 13.91 4.51
CA SER A 686 -27.94 13.82 3.32
C SER A 686 -29.28 14.52 3.46
#